data_AF-A0A315X1V4-F1
#
_entry.id   AF-A0A315X1V4-F1
#
_cell.length_a   1.000
_cell.length_b   1.000
_cell.length_c   1.000
_cell.angle_alpha   90.00
_cell.angle_beta   90.00
_cell.angle_gamma   90.00
#
_symmetry.space_group_name_H-M   'P 1'
#
loop_
_entity.id
_entity.type
_entity.pdbx_description
1 polymer ?
#
loop_
_entity_poly.entity_id
_entity_poly.type
_entity_poly.pdbx_seq_one_letter_code
_entity_poly.pdbx_strand_id
1 'polypeptide(L)'
;MLKKGFTLLEIILVVAVLAITATIMIRAMNPARRMGEAWNSVRTTDVLAIQRAIQQYAIDNYGFPASLSSLAADTPYMIVKRGGSTSGTSACTSTEPIAKADILGDLATYLPAAIKDPTLSSDSNDTGYYIVKQGNSYAVNNCYSYVVPTIPVASTPAATVPSGVIVAWPSTNINIPSGWTRVTDLDAYYLEGTTANPSAVAGGNTTHTHTSATHTHTIAHTHTGTTGAASGTYDTAEGIGGAANAHTQTITTANASGSNVAASADLGAISNDPPYTEVIWIQSNGTAAGVPNGAWALFDSDTLPASWSRQSGNRFLKGAAASGNGGGTGGSANDHSHTDNGHTHTESAHTHTGTTGSASVGGSLISSTVAGGARTSHTHTISSGNQTATEVSGVGVLANGDGQPPFYKLNIIQNDTGSANYPNNIIAMWSGTTASIPSGWVLCDGNNGCPNLNDKFIKGANADSEINGTGGAATHTHSAGTGHTHTINSHSHSFTVSAGTSAKYELGGDADGTTIASQSHTHTLSVTGGGTTGSATVTADANTDNRPSYKEIVYIQYQGGVSRNEQGDQNRLVKFDFNSKIAGNTRQLSLAFNHLFVLAKSWSNLGLASLSKYDILAGEYNNISRFMTGLLSGLRWPGTNRLLAYLQFF
;
A
#
# COMPACT_ATOMS: atom_id res chain seq x y z
N MET A 1 -6.55 46.94 55.38
CA MET A 1 -6.72 45.51 55.04
C MET A 1 -5.48 44.75 55.52
N LEU A 2 -5.54 44.12 56.69
CA LEU A 2 -4.45 43.28 57.21
C LEU A 2 -4.38 42.01 56.34
N LYS A 3 -3.34 41.91 55.51
CA LYS A 3 -3.05 40.68 54.76
C LYS A 3 -2.80 39.58 55.80
N LYS A 4 -3.66 38.57 55.83
CA LYS A 4 -3.51 37.40 56.70
C LYS A 4 -2.14 36.78 56.42
N GLY A 5 -1.23 36.83 57.40
CA GLY A 5 0.04 36.12 57.34
C GLY A 5 -0.17 34.62 57.46
N PHE A 6 0.75 33.85 56.90
CA PHE A 6 0.73 32.39 56.98
C PHE A 6 0.73 31.94 58.44
N THR A 7 -0.12 30.98 58.76
CA THR A 7 -0.21 30.38 60.09
C THR A 7 1.01 29.49 60.33
N LEU A 8 1.40 29.37 61.61
CA LEU A 8 2.53 28.51 62.02
C LEU A 8 2.33 27.06 61.53
N LEU A 9 1.09 26.59 61.50
CA LEU A 9 0.72 25.25 61.03
C LEU A 9 0.96 25.08 59.53
N GLU A 10 0.62 26.08 58.71
CA GLU A 10 0.86 26.05 57.26
C GLU A 10 2.36 25.96 56.94
N ILE A 11 3.20 26.70 57.68
CA ILE A 11 4.65 26.66 57.47
C ILE A 11 5.23 25.29 57.83
N ILE A 12 4.80 24.69 58.94
CA ILE A 12 5.27 23.35 59.34
C ILE A 12 4.84 22.29 58.32
N LEU A 13 3.62 22.37 57.81
CA LEU A 13 3.10 21.43 56.82
C LEU A 13 3.86 21.55 55.48
N VAL A 14 4.16 22.78 55.04
CA VAL A 14 4.94 23.02 53.82
C VAL A 14 6.35 22.46 53.94
N VAL A 15 7.04 22.71 55.07
CA VAL A 15 8.40 22.19 55.27
C VAL A 15 8.41 20.66 55.38
N ALA A 16 7.40 20.06 56.01
CA ALA A 16 7.25 18.60 56.08
C ALA A 16 7.06 17.98 54.68
N VAL A 17 6.20 18.56 53.84
CA VAL A 17 6.00 18.10 52.46
C VAL A 17 7.25 18.31 51.60
N LEU A 18 7.96 19.43 51.77
CA LEU A 18 9.22 19.68 51.07
C LEU A 18 10.32 18.69 51.47
N ALA A 19 10.42 18.32 52.75
CA ALA A 19 11.38 17.31 53.21
C ALA A 19 11.10 15.92 52.61
N ILE A 20 9.82 15.53 52.54
CA ILE A 20 9.39 14.23 51.98
C ILE A 20 9.62 14.19 50.46
N THR A 21 9.22 15.24 49.75
CA THR A 21 9.40 15.32 48.29
C THR A 21 10.88 15.37 47.90
N ALA A 22 11.73 16.05 48.67
CA ALA A 22 13.17 16.06 48.45
C ALA A 22 13.81 14.67 48.63
N THR A 23 13.39 13.89 49.63
CA THR A 23 13.91 12.53 49.83
C THR A 23 13.45 11.56 48.73
N ILE A 24 12.22 11.70 48.24
CA ILE A 24 11.71 10.93 47.09
C ILE A 24 12.50 11.26 45.82
N MET A 25 12.75 12.55 45.56
CA MET A 25 13.52 12.99 44.40
C MET A 25 14.96 12.46 44.40
N ILE A 26 15.63 12.46 45.56
CA ILE A 26 17.01 11.94 45.68
C ILE A 26 17.07 10.42 45.50
N ARG A 27 16.03 9.67 45.91
CA ARG A 27 15.95 8.22 45.63
C ARG A 27 15.61 7.92 44.16
N ALA A 28 14.81 8.76 43.51
CA ALA A 28 14.45 8.60 42.10
C ALA A 28 15.61 9.00 41.16
N MET A 29 16.39 10.01 41.53
CA MET A 29 17.61 10.41 40.82
C MET A 29 18.80 9.63 41.37
N ASN A 30 19.12 8.47 40.80
CA ASN A 30 20.38 7.77 41.10
C ASN A 30 21.57 8.71 40.75
N PRO A 31 22.21 9.39 41.73
CA PRO A 31 23.16 10.47 41.45
C PRO A 31 24.43 9.91 40.82
N ALA A 32 24.83 8.73 41.25
CA ALA A 32 25.98 8.01 40.71
C ALA A 32 25.77 7.66 39.22
N ARG A 33 24.56 7.29 38.83
CA ARG A 33 24.22 7.04 37.42
C ARG A 33 24.36 8.30 36.57
N ARG A 34 23.80 9.42 37.04
CA ARG A 34 23.87 10.71 36.32
C ARG A 34 25.31 11.23 36.18
N MET A 35 26.14 11.05 37.20
CA MET A 35 27.55 11.42 37.13
C MET A 35 28.33 10.51 36.18
N GLY A 36 28.05 9.21 36.19
CA GLY A 36 28.68 8.26 35.27
C GLY A 36 28.31 8.51 33.79
N GLU A 37 27.04 8.83 33.51
CA GLU A 37 26.58 9.26 32.18
C GLU A 37 27.28 10.56 31.73
N ALA A 38 27.45 11.53 32.65
CA ALA A 38 28.19 12.76 32.36
C ALA A 38 29.67 12.49 32.04
N TRP A 39 30.34 11.58 32.77
CA TRP A 39 31.72 11.19 32.48
C TRP A 39 31.86 10.46 31.14
N ASN A 40 30.90 9.61 30.77
CA ASN A 40 30.88 8.97 29.45
C ASN A 40 30.73 10.01 28.32
N SER A 41 29.90 11.04 28.50
CA SER A 41 29.79 12.14 27.54
C SER A 41 31.10 12.90 27.33
N VAL A 42 31.86 13.16 28.42
CA VAL A 42 33.20 13.76 28.34
C VAL A 42 34.17 12.82 27.58
N ARG A 43 34.17 11.52 27.89
CA ARG A 43 35.04 10.53 27.23
C ARG A 43 34.80 10.45 25.72
N THR A 44 33.55 10.47 25.29
CA THR A 44 33.20 10.47 23.86
C THR A 44 33.68 11.75 23.16
N THR A 45 33.54 12.89 23.83
CA THR A 45 34.02 14.18 23.33
C THR A 45 35.55 14.18 23.16
N ASP A 46 36.25 13.63 24.14
CA ASP A 46 37.71 13.52 24.16
C ASP A 46 38.26 12.60 23.07
N VAL A 47 37.68 11.41 22.89
CA VAL A 47 38.04 10.47 21.81
C VAL A 47 37.92 11.16 20.44
N LEU A 48 36.81 11.89 20.23
CA LEU A 48 36.57 12.60 18.98
C LEU A 48 37.54 13.77 18.78
N ALA A 49 37.92 14.47 19.85
CA ALA A 49 38.91 15.55 19.79
C ALA A 49 40.29 15.01 19.36
N ILE A 50 40.73 13.89 19.94
CA ILE A 50 42.00 13.24 19.56
C ILE A 50 41.94 12.79 18.08
N GLN A 51 40.83 12.16 17.67
CA GLN A 51 40.68 11.68 16.30
C GLN A 51 40.71 12.84 15.27
N ARG A 52 40.03 13.94 15.56
CA ARG A 52 40.06 15.14 14.71
C ARG A 52 41.44 15.78 14.65
N ALA A 53 42.18 15.78 15.76
CA ALA A 53 43.55 16.29 15.78
C ALA A 53 44.49 15.45 14.90
N ILE A 54 44.37 14.11 14.94
CA ILE A 54 45.14 13.20 14.06
C ILE A 54 44.81 13.45 12.60
N GLN A 55 43.52 13.60 12.28
CA GLN A 55 43.07 13.88 10.91
C GLN A 55 43.59 15.23 10.40
N GLN A 56 43.49 16.26 11.22
CA GLN A 56 43.95 17.60 10.85
C GLN A 56 45.47 17.61 10.64
N TYR A 57 46.23 16.97 11.52
CA TYR A 57 47.67 16.81 11.33
C TYR A 57 48.00 16.11 10.00
N ALA A 58 47.29 15.03 9.68
CA ALA A 58 47.52 14.25 8.47
C ALA A 58 47.24 15.04 7.19
N ILE A 59 46.24 15.93 7.23
CA ILE A 59 45.92 16.86 6.14
C ILE A 59 47.04 17.89 5.98
N ASP A 60 47.51 18.48 7.07
CA ASP A 60 48.45 19.60 7.02
C ASP A 60 49.90 19.16 6.72
N ASN A 61 50.27 17.93 7.06
CA ASN A 61 51.63 17.41 6.89
C ASN A 61 51.75 16.32 5.81
N TYR A 62 50.68 16.04 5.05
CA TYR A 62 50.63 14.98 4.03
C TYR A 62 51.07 13.60 4.56
N GLY A 63 50.80 13.32 5.83
CA GLY A 63 51.26 12.11 6.51
C GLY A 63 50.95 12.12 8.00
N PHE A 64 50.94 10.94 8.62
CA PHE A 64 50.71 10.80 10.05
C PHE A 64 51.99 11.13 10.86
N PRO A 65 51.86 11.61 12.09
CA PRO A 65 53.00 11.91 12.95
C PRO A 65 53.86 10.67 13.21
N ALA A 66 55.16 10.89 13.44
CA ALA A 66 56.14 9.82 13.61
C ALA A 66 55.76 8.88 14.76
N SER A 67 55.29 9.43 15.88
CA SER A 67 54.80 8.69 17.05
C SER A 67 53.67 7.70 16.74
N LEU A 68 52.84 7.99 15.73
CA LEU A 68 51.77 7.10 15.25
C LEU A 68 52.29 6.08 14.24
N SER A 69 53.16 6.51 13.33
CA SER A 69 53.71 5.64 12.29
C SER A 69 54.54 4.48 12.87
N SER A 70 55.21 4.70 14.01
CA SER A 70 56.03 3.72 14.73
C SER A 70 55.24 2.69 15.53
N LEU A 71 53.92 2.84 15.67
CA LEU A 71 53.09 1.86 16.38
C LEU A 71 52.99 0.56 15.60
N ALA A 72 53.04 -0.57 16.32
CA ALA A 72 52.76 -1.88 15.75
C ALA A 72 51.29 -1.97 15.31
N ALA A 73 51.05 -2.66 14.18
CA ALA A 73 49.69 -2.89 13.69
C ALA A 73 48.90 -3.76 14.68
N ASP A 74 47.60 -3.48 14.81
CA ASP A 74 46.63 -4.21 15.62
C ASP A 74 47.01 -4.36 17.11
N THR A 75 47.95 -3.54 17.59
CA THR A 75 48.41 -3.53 18.99
C THR A 75 47.90 -2.26 19.68
N PRO A 76 47.24 -2.37 20.84
CA PRO A 76 46.79 -1.20 21.60
C PRO A 76 47.92 -0.53 22.39
N TYR A 77 47.96 0.80 22.36
CA TYR A 77 48.87 1.63 23.14
C TYR A 77 48.11 2.67 23.97
N MET A 78 48.40 2.75 25.27
CA MET A 78 47.88 3.79 26.16
C MET A 78 48.44 5.14 25.76
N ILE A 79 47.56 6.12 25.57
CA ILE A 79 47.94 7.50 25.33
C ILE A 79 48.34 8.12 26.67
N VAL A 80 49.59 8.59 26.76
CA VAL A 80 50.08 9.30 27.94
C VAL A 80 49.91 10.81 27.79
N LYS A 81 49.94 11.52 28.92
CA LYS A 81 49.96 12.99 28.91
C LYS A 81 51.15 13.48 28.08
N ARG A 82 51.05 14.68 27.51
CA ARG A 82 52.13 15.30 26.73
C ARG A 82 53.44 15.31 27.53
N GLY A 83 54.52 14.75 26.97
CA GLY A 83 55.81 14.61 27.65
C GLY A 83 55.82 13.58 28.78
N GLY A 84 54.81 12.72 28.82
CA GLY A 84 54.68 11.63 29.80
C GLY A 84 55.65 10.50 29.53
N SER A 85 55.89 9.67 30.55
CA SER A 85 56.74 8.49 30.41
C SER A 85 56.07 7.44 29.53
N THR A 86 56.79 6.98 28.50
CA THR A 86 56.40 5.87 27.61
C THR A 86 56.88 4.50 28.11
N SER A 87 57.54 4.46 29.28
CA SER A 87 58.04 3.22 29.87
C SER A 87 56.93 2.46 30.62
N GLY A 88 56.95 1.13 30.51
CA GLY A 88 56.04 0.24 31.23
C GLY A 88 54.69 0.04 30.54
N THR A 89 53.74 -0.54 31.27
CA THR A 89 52.40 -0.88 30.78
C THR A 89 51.30 -0.33 31.69
N SER A 90 50.09 -0.21 31.17
CA SER A 90 48.90 0.28 31.90
C SER A 90 47.71 -0.64 31.71
N ALA A 91 46.89 -0.80 32.76
CA ALA A 91 45.63 -1.52 32.68
C ALA A 91 44.55 -0.66 31.99
N CYS A 92 43.96 -1.18 30.90
CA CYS A 92 43.03 -0.42 30.06
C CYS A 92 42.01 -1.31 29.35
N THR A 93 42.35 -2.56 29.04
CA THR A 93 41.45 -3.57 28.45
C THR A 93 41.29 -4.74 29.42
N SER A 94 40.24 -5.56 29.23
CA SER A 94 39.91 -6.70 30.11
C SER A 94 40.87 -7.88 30.01
N THR A 95 41.88 -7.82 29.14
CA THR A 95 42.70 -8.97 28.74
C THR A 95 44.14 -8.52 28.45
N GLU A 96 44.92 -8.26 29.50
CA GLU A 96 46.36 -7.88 29.49
C GLU A 96 46.68 -6.37 29.47
N PRO A 97 47.73 -5.93 30.21
CA PRO A 97 48.14 -4.54 30.28
C PRO A 97 48.78 -4.08 28.96
N ILE A 98 48.46 -2.86 28.52
CA ILE A 98 48.87 -2.31 27.23
C ILE A 98 50.11 -1.42 27.36
N ALA A 99 50.96 -1.38 26.32
CA ALA A 99 52.15 -0.52 26.28
C ALA A 99 51.78 0.97 26.18
N LYS A 100 52.70 1.89 26.50
CA LYS A 100 52.45 3.34 26.50
C LYS A 100 53.05 4.05 25.28
N ALA A 101 52.37 5.07 24.78
CA ALA A 101 52.85 5.93 23.70
C ALA A 101 52.48 7.40 23.94
N ASP A 102 53.44 8.31 23.73
CA ASP A 102 53.17 9.75 23.69
C ASP A 102 52.89 10.17 22.25
N ILE A 103 51.60 10.35 21.94
CA ILE A 103 51.13 10.87 20.67
C ILE A 103 50.65 12.33 20.79
N LEU A 104 50.48 12.83 22.03
CA LEU A 104 49.94 14.16 22.31
C LEU A 104 51.01 15.25 22.23
N GLY A 105 52.29 14.87 22.22
CA GLY A 105 53.41 15.72 21.83
C GLY A 105 53.28 16.23 20.39
N ASP A 106 53.10 15.32 19.43
CA ASP A 106 53.04 15.66 18.00
C ASP A 106 51.73 16.37 17.60
N LEU A 107 50.66 16.16 18.36
CA LEU A 107 49.33 16.75 18.13
C LEU A 107 49.13 18.09 18.86
N ALA A 108 50.19 18.66 19.45
CA ALA A 108 50.07 19.78 20.39
C ALA A 108 49.38 21.03 19.82
N THR A 109 49.55 21.29 18.52
CA THR A 109 48.95 22.42 17.80
C THR A 109 47.47 22.19 17.46
N TYR A 110 47.04 20.93 17.35
CA TYR A 110 45.71 20.55 16.87
C TYR A 110 44.76 20.15 18.02
N LEU A 111 45.26 20.14 19.25
CA LEU A 111 44.50 19.74 20.44
C LEU A 111 44.52 20.90 21.47
N PRO A 112 43.42 21.65 21.61
CA PRO A 112 43.39 22.91 22.35
C PRO A 112 43.36 22.76 23.89
N ALA A 113 43.21 21.54 24.43
CA ALA A 113 43.17 21.28 25.87
C ALA A 113 43.83 19.95 26.24
N ALA A 114 44.17 19.80 27.53
CA ALA A 114 44.62 18.53 28.09
C ALA A 114 43.45 17.54 28.12
N ILE A 115 43.54 16.49 27.31
CA ILE A 115 42.55 15.42 27.24
C ILE A 115 42.88 14.35 28.29
N LYS A 116 41.92 14.05 29.15
CA LYS A 116 42.07 13.09 30.25
C LYS A 116 40.73 12.60 30.77
N ASP A 117 40.67 11.32 31.10
CA ASP A 117 39.52 10.71 31.73
C ASP A 117 39.18 11.41 33.07
N PRO A 118 37.92 11.84 33.28
CA PRO A 118 37.49 12.57 34.48
C PRO A 118 37.71 11.84 35.81
N THR A 119 37.90 10.52 35.78
CA THR A 119 38.05 9.68 36.97
C THR A 119 39.52 9.49 37.39
N LEU A 120 40.47 9.93 36.58
CA LEU A 120 41.90 9.83 36.88
C LEU A 120 42.40 11.05 37.67
N SER A 121 43.28 10.82 38.64
CA SER A 121 43.91 11.89 39.43
C SER A 121 44.66 12.87 38.53
N SER A 122 44.66 14.17 38.85
CA SER A 122 45.28 15.23 38.02
C SER A 122 46.72 14.91 37.59
N ASP A 123 47.48 14.23 38.44
CA ASP A 123 48.91 13.94 38.22
C ASP A 123 49.18 12.67 37.42
N SER A 124 48.15 11.83 37.17
CA SER A 124 48.29 10.58 36.39
C SER A 124 49.00 10.82 35.06
N ASN A 125 50.00 9.97 34.79
CA ASN A 125 50.70 9.90 33.51
C ASN A 125 49.80 9.44 32.37
N ASP A 126 48.80 8.62 32.68
CA ASP A 126 47.91 8.03 31.71
C ASP A 126 46.70 8.93 31.51
N THR A 127 46.25 9.05 30.26
CA THR A 127 45.06 9.84 29.91
C THR A 127 43.76 9.06 30.06
N GLY A 128 43.83 7.73 30.14
CA GLY A 128 42.64 6.86 30.15
C GLY A 128 42.06 6.62 28.75
N TYR A 129 42.78 6.98 27.69
CA TYR A 129 42.46 6.67 26.30
C TYR A 129 43.59 5.85 25.66
N TYR A 130 43.27 5.02 24.70
CA TYR A 130 44.24 4.19 23.98
C TYR A 130 44.02 4.27 22.47
N ILE A 131 45.07 3.94 21.72
CA ILE A 131 45.08 3.98 20.26
C ILE A 131 45.49 2.64 19.68
N VAL A 132 44.90 2.27 18.54
CA VAL A 132 45.23 1.07 17.77
C VAL A 132 45.45 1.46 16.32
N LYS A 133 46.56 1.01 15.74
CA LYS A 133 46.83 1.16 14.30
C LYS A 133 46.16 0.03 13.52
N GLN A 134 45.21 0.37 12.66
CA GLN A 134 44.46 -0.58 11.83
C GLN A 134 44.78 -0.30 10.35
N GLY A 135 45.74 -1.04 9.78
CA GLY A 135 46.24 -0.78 8.43
C GLY A 135 46.76 0.65 8.27
N ASN A 136 46.07 1.47 7.46
CA ASN A 136 46.40 2.89 7.22
C ASN A 136 45.52 3.88 8.02
N SER A 137 44.87 3.39 9.08
CA SER A 137 43.95 4.15 9.93
C SER A 137 44.30 3.98 11.40
N TYR A 138 43.86 4.92 12.24
CA TYR A 138 44.09 4.91 13.68
C TYR A 138 42.75 5.00 14.41
N ALA A 139 42.49 4.04 15.30
CA ALA A 139 41.30 4.00 16.13
C ALA A 139 41.65 4.46 17.55
N VAL A 140 40.92 5.45 18.08
CA VAL A 140 41.07 5.97 19.45
C VAL A 140 39.87 5.49 20.27
N ASN A 141 40.13 4.98 21.48
CA ASN A 141 39.12 4.41 22.37
C ASN A 141 39.39 4.82 23.83
N ASN A 142 38.41 4.65 24.72
CA ASN A 142 38.58 4.88 26.16
C ASN A 142 38.89 3.57 26.92
N CYS A 143 39.68 3.67 27.99
CA CYS A 143 40.03 2.56 28.88
C CYS A 143 38.95 2.28 29.91
N TYR A 144 38.22 3.33 30.29
CA TYR A 144 37.21 3.28 31.33
C TYR A 144 35.89 3.74 30.71
N SER A 145 34.85 2.94 30.91
CA SER A 145 33.47 3.34 30.66
C SER A 145 32.72 3.14 31.97
N TYR A 146 31.92 4.14 32.37
CA TYR A 146 30.98 3.91 33.44
C TYR A 146 29.87 3.03 32.87
N VAL A 147 29.92 1.75 33.21
CA VAL A 147 28.78 0.86 33.10
C VAL A 147 27.99 1.00 34.40
N VAL A 148 26.68 1.17 34.29
CA VAL A 148 25.81 1.06 35.48
C VAL A 148 26.15 -0.28 36.11
N PRO A 149 26.49 -0.35 37.42
CA PRO A 149 26.73 -1.64 38.05
C PRO A 149 25.45 -2.44 37.90
N THR A 150 25.49 -3.44 37.02
CA THR A 150 24.54 -4.53 37.09
C THR A 150 24.72 -5.09 38.49
N ILE A 151 23.68 -5.02 39.32
CA ILE A 151 23.50 -5.97 40.43
C ILE A 151 23.99 -7.31 39.89
N PRO A 152 24.83 -8.09 40.58
CA PRO A 152 25.26 -9.39 40.09
C PRO A 152 23.98 -10.18 39.77
N VAL A 153 23.63 -10.23 38.48
CA VAL A 153 22.54 -11.04 38.00
C VAL A 153 23.14 -12.43 38.12
N ALA A 154 22.63 -13.21 39.07
CA ALA A 154 22.73 -14.66 39.01
C ALA A 154 22.60 -15.03 37.53
N SER A 155 23.65 -15.59 36.92
CA SER A 155 23.75 -16.00 35.51
C SER A 155 22.45 -15.74 34.76
N THR A 156 22.35 -14.63 34.01
CA THR A 156 21.09 -14.26 33.32
C THR A 156 20.51 -15.53 32.70
N PRO A 157 19.35 -16.02 33.17
CA PRO A 157 18.72 -17.14 32.49
C PRO A 157 18.58 -16.72 31.03
N ALA A 158 18.90 -17.62 30.11
CA ALA A 158 18.74 -17.39 28.68
C ALA A 158 17.41 -16.65 28.47
N ALA A 159 17.43 -15.49 27.80
CA ALA A 159 16.25 -14.65 27.64
C ALA A 159 15.14 -15.52 27.04
N THR A 160 14.18 -15.93 27.88
CA THR A 160 13.06 -16.73 27.41
C THR A 160 12.09 -15.81 26.71
N VAL A 161 11.46 -16.34 25.67
CA VAL A 161 10.34 -15.66 25.03
C VAL A 161 9.25 -15.49 26.09
N PRO A 162 8.78 -14.27 26.38
CA PRO A 162 7.74 -14.05 27.38
C PRO A 162 6.45 -14.80 27.06
N SER A 163 5.72 -15.18 28.11
CA SER A 163 4.38 -15.76 27.95
C SER A 163 3.46 -14.76 27.26
N GLY A 164 2.72 -15.20 26.24
CA GLY A 164 1.82 -14.34 25.46
C GLY A 164 2.37 -13.86 24.11
N VAL A 165 3.66 -14.05 23.85
CA VAL A 165 4.24 -13.82 22.51
C VAL A 165 3.81 -14.94 21.58
N ILE A 166 3.31 -14.56 20.41
CA ILE A 166 2.80 -15.47 19.38
C ILE A 166 3.65 -15.34 18.12
N VAL A 167 3.99 -16.49 17.51
CA VAL A 167 4.69 -16.59 16.23
C VAL A 167 3.96 -17.54 15.28
N ALA A 168 4.34 -17.53 14.00
CA ALA A 168 3.74 -18.41 13.00
C ALA A 168 4.45 -19.76 12.95
N TRP A 169 3.68 -20.85 12.93
CA TRP A 169 4.16 -22.22 12.77
C TRP A 169 3.65 -22.82 11.45
N PRO A 170 4.50 -22.95 10.43
CA PRO A 170 4.12 -23.38 9.08
C PRO A 170 4.14 -24.92 8.93
N SER A 171 3.85 -25.66 10.00
CA SER A 171 4.01 -27.12 10.03
C SER A 171 2.85 -27.78 10.77
N THR A 172 2.98 -29.07 11.07
CA THR A 172 1.90 -29.88 11.62
C THR A 172 1.62 -29.56 13.08
N ASN A 173 0.36 -29.71 13.48
CA ASN A 173 -0.10 -29.47 14.85
C ASN A 173 0.57 -30.40 15.88
N ILE A 174 0.92 -31.63 15.47
CA ILE A 174 1.56 -32.63 16.35
C ILE A 174 3.03 -32.29 16.65
N ASN A 175 3.68 -31.48 15.81
CA ASN A 175 5.09 -31.13 15.93
C ASN A 175 5.30 -29.76 16.59
N ILE A 176 4.29 -29.18 17.23
CA ILE A 176 4.44 -27.91 17.96
C ILE A 176 5.52 -28.11 19.05
N PRO A 177 6.59 -27.31 19.05
CA PRO A 177 7.70 -27.46 19.99
C PRO A 177 7.30 -27.26 21.46
N SER A 178 8.05 -27.86 22.38
CA SER A 178 7.84 -27.63 23.81
C SER A 178 8.01 -26.15 24.18
N GLY A 179 7.21 -25.69 25.14
CA GLY A 179 7.14 -24.27 25.50
C GLY A 179 6.20 -23.44 24.62
N TRP A 180 5.60 -24.04 23.59
CA TRP A 180 4.66 -23.40 22.68
C TRP A 180 3.32 -24.16 22.62
N THR A 181 2.23 -23.42 22.44
CA THR A 181 0.87 -23.98 22.32
C THR A 181 0.08 -23.27 21.23
N ARG A 182 -0.75 -24.01 20.48
CA ARG A 182 -1.64 -23.43 19.47
C ARG A 182 -2.64 -22.43 20.09
N VAL A 183 -2.87 -21.32 19.41
CA VAL A 183 -3.90 -20.34 19.73
C VAL A 183 -5.13 -20.59 18.86
N THR A 184 -6.07 -21.37 19.38
CA THR A 184 -7.27 -21.79 18.63
C THR A 184 -8.20 -20.64 18.26
N ASP A 185 -8.19 -19.55 19.02
CA ASP A 185 -9.04 -18.38 18.78
C ASP A 185 -8.65 -17.61 17.50
N LEU A 186 -7.45 -17.87 16.98
CA LEU A 186 -6.92 -17.28 15.75
C LEU A 186 -7.00 -18.24 14.55
N ASP A 187 -7.54 -19.45 14.73
CA ASP A 187 -7.72 -20.41 13.65
C ASP A 187 -8.70 -19.87 12.58
N ALA A 188 -8.41 -20.12 11.30
CA ALA A 188 -9.15 -19.65 10.13
C ALA A 188 -9.22 -18.12 9.90
N TYR A 189 -8.70 -17.30 10.81
CA TYR A 189 -8.73 -15.84 10.70
C TYR A 189 -7.41 -15.26 10.20
N TYR A 190 -7.50 -14.15 9.48
CA TYR A 190 -6.37 -13.24 9.27
C TYR A 190 -6.17 -12.38 10.51
N LEU A 191 -4.99 -11.78 10.64
CA LEU A 191 -4.69 -10.88 11.74
C LEU A 191 -4.58 -9.44 11.22
N GLU A 192 -5.43 -8.55 11.75
CA GLU A 192 -5.36 -7.11 11.53
C GLU A 192 -4.68 -6.47 12.75
N GLY A 193 -3.65 -5.65 12.52
CA GLY A 193 -2.94 -4.99 13.61
C GLY A 193 -3.77 -3.91 14.27
N THR A 194 -3.68 -3.81 15.60
CA THR A 194 -4.27 -2.71 16.39
C THR A 194 -3.27 -2.18 17.41
N THR A 195 -3.37 -0.88 17.71
CA THR A 195 -2.63 -0.21 18.78
C THR A 195 -3.42 -0.13 20.09
N ALA A 196 -4.69 -0.53 20.07
CA ALA A 196 -5.54 -0.67 21.23
C ALA A 196 -5.53 -2.12 21.75
N ASN A 197 -6.24 -2.38 22.86
CA ASN A 197 -6.49 -3.76 23.26
C ASN A 197 -7.36 -4.44 22.18
N PRO A 198 -6.99 -5.65 21.70
CA PRO A 198 -7.73 -6.32 20.65
C PRO A 198 -9.20 -6.56 20.99
N SER A 199 -10.08 -6.34 20.03
CA SER A 199 -11.48 -6.75 20.11
C SER A 199 -11.60 -8.27 20.22
N ALA A 200 -12.49 -8.72 21.12
CA ALA A 200 -12.83 -10.14 21.22
C ALA A 200 -13.66 -10.63 20.01
N VAL A 201 -14.34 -9.72 19.31
CA VAL A 201 -15.24 -10.01 18.19
C VAL A 201 -14.43 -10.06 16.90
N ALA A 202 -14.66 -11.08 16.07
CA ALA A 202 -14.06 -11.14 14.73
C ALA A 202 -14.70 -10.09 13.81
N GLY A 203 -13.90 -9.49 12.95
CA GLY A 203 -14.33 -8.54 11.92
C GLY A 203 -14.27 -9.12 10.51
N GLY A 204 -14.63 -8.30 9.53
CA GLY A 204 -14.54 -8.62 8.10
C GLY A 204 -15.56 -9.67 7.65
N ASN A 205 -15.49 -10.02 6.36
CA ASN A 205 -16.39 -10.98 5.72
C ASN A 205 -15.62 -12.00 4.89
N THR A 206 -16.21 -13.17 4.63
CA THR A 206 -15.63 -14.16 3.71
C THR A 206 -15.84 -13.79 2.25
N THR A 207 -16.84 -12.97 1.97
CA THR A 207 -17.19 -12.48 0.63
C THR A 207 -17.69 -11.04 0.71
N HIS A 208 -17.70 -10.34 -0.41
CA HIS A 208 -18.35 -9.04 -0.56
C HIS A 208 -19.19 -9.00 -1.83
N THR A 209 -20.13 -8.06 -1.87
CA THR A 209 -20.97 -7.75 -3.02
C THR A 209 -20.90 -6.26 -3.33
N HIS A 210 -21.39 -5.90 -4.50
CA HIS A 210 -21.60 -4.53 -4.92
C HIS A 210 -23.03 -4.38 -5.45
N THR A 211 -23.55 -3.15 -5.44
CA THR A 211 -24.75 -2.81 -6.17
C THR A 211 -24.42 -1.83 -7.29
N SER A 212 -25.01 -2.02 -8.46
CA SER A 212 -24.84 -1.02 -9.51
C SER A 212 -25.66 0.23 -9.21
N ALA A 213 -25.13 1.39 -9.60
CA ALA A 213 -25.94 2.59 -9.57
C ALA A 213 -27.17 2.40 -10.48
N THR A 214 -28.29 3.03 -10.10
CA THR A 214 -29.49 3.00 -10.94
C THR A 214 -29.19 3.57 -12.32
N HIS A 215 -29.54 2.84 -13.37
CA HIS A 215 -29.28 3.25 -14.75
C HIS A 215 -30.49 2.98 -15.64
N THR A 216 -30.53 3.64 -16.81
CA THR A 216 -31.60 3.54 -17.80
C THR A 216 -31.04 3.12 -19.15
N HIS A 217 -31.85 2.43 -19.94
CA HIS A 217 -31.59 2.13 -21.35
C HIS A 217 -32.63 2.81 -22.22
N THR A 218 -32.27 3.15 -23.46
CA THR A 218 -33.26 3.51 -24.50
C THR A 218 -33.28 2.40 -25.53
N ILE A 219 -34.43 1.78 -25.73
CA ILE A 219 -34.57 0.60 -26.58
C ILE A 219 -35.55 0.92 -27.70
N ALA A 220 -35.06 0.84 -28.94
CA ALA A 220 -35.90 0.96 -30.12
C ALA A 220 -36.45 -0.42 -30.50
N HIS A 221 -37.75 -0.49 -30.78
CA HIS A 221 -38.36 -1.73 -31.22
C HIS A 221 -39.40 -1.52 -32.33
N THR A 222 -39.61 -2.58 -33.11
CA THR A 222 -40.61 -2.66 -34.17
C THR A 222 -41.74 -3.58 -33.75
N HIS A 223 -42.94 -3.33 -34.28
CA HIS A 223 -44.01 -4.31 -34.21
C HIS A 223 -44.60 -4.66 -35.58
N THR A 224 -45.17 -5.86 -35.62
CA THR A 224 -45.96 -6.35 -36.75
C THR A 224 -47.26 -6.94 -36.23
N GLY A 225 -48.37 -6.70 -36.93
CA GLY A 225 -49.66 -7.24 -36.54
C GLY A 225 -50.65 -7.30 -37.70
N THR A 226 -51.73 -8.04 -37.51
CA THR A 226 -52.85 -8.11 -38.44
C THR A 226 -54.13 -7.76 -37.71
N THR A 227 -55.07 -7.09 -38.38
CA THR A 227 -56.40 -6.84 -37.79
C THR A 227 -57.20 -8.14 -37.77
N GLY A 228 -57.97 -8.37 -36.69
CA GLY A 228 -59.03 -9.36 -36.68
C GLY A 228 -60.16 -9.02 -37.68
N ALA A 229 -61.06 -9.96 -37.92
CA ALA A 229 -62.23 -9.75 -38.78
C ALA A 229 -63.12 -8.63 -38.23
N ALA A 230 -63.59 -7.74 -39.12
CA ALA A 230 -64.53 -6.68 -38.75
C ALA A 230 -65.88 -7.27 -38.31
N SER A 231 -66.44 -6.77 -37.20
CA SER A 231 -67.82 -7.02 -36.79
C SER A 231 -68.68 -5.77 -37.01
N GLY A 232 -69.88 -5.95 -37.57
CA GLY A 232 -70.81 -4.85 -37.86
C GLY A 232 -71.98 -5.29 -38.75
N THR A 233 -73.08 -4.56 -38.67
CA THR A 233 -74.34 -4.77 -39.43
C THR A 233 -74.74 -3.47 -40.10
N TYR A 234 -74.76 -3.41 -41.43
CA TYR A 234 -75.13 -2.18 -42.15
C TYR A 234 -76.62 -2.16 -42.44
N ASP A 235 -77.22 -0.98 -42.32
CA ASP A 235 -78.58 -0.71 -42.82
C ASP A 235 -78.48 -0.01 -44.17
N THR A 236 -79.13 -0.61 -45.17
CA THR A 236 -79.47 0.09 -46.41
C THR A 236 -80.73 0.91 -46.19
N ALA A 237 -80.98 1.92 -47.01
CA ALA A 237 -82.22 2.71 -46.96
C ALA A 237 -83.50 1.84 -47.10
N GLU A 238 -83.36 0.58 -47.54
CA GLU A 238 -84.43 -0.40 -47.69
C GLU A 238 -84.54 -1.41 -46.53
N GLY A 239 -83.81 -1.24 -45.42
CA GLY A 239 -83.96 -2.05 -44.20
C GLY A 239 -83.48 -3.50 -44.30
N ILE A 240 -82.68 -3.84 -45.32
CA ILE A 240 -82.06 -5.17 -45.44
C ILE A 240 -80.71 -5.11 -44.74
N GLY A 241 -80.67 -5.62 -43.50
CA GLY A 241 -79.45 -5.75 -42.71
C GLY A 241 -78.53 -6.82 -43.28
N GLY A 242 -77.32 -6.44 -43.70
CA GLY A 242 -76.30 -7.36 -44.19
C GLY A 242 -75.11 -7.52 -43.24
N ALA A 243 -74.48 -8.69 -43.25
CA ALA A 243 -73.25 -8.94 -42.50
C ALA A 243 -72.06 -8.17 -43.09
N ALA A 244 -71.23 -7.55 -42.25
CA ALA A 244 -69.98 -6.95 -42.68
C ALA A 244 -69.08 -7.98 -43.39
N ASN A 245 -68.46 -7.58 -44.50
CA ASN A 245 -67.58 -8.44 -45.27
C ASN A 245 -66.27 -8.67 -44.50
N ALA A 246 -66.01 -9.92 -44.14
CA ALA A 246 -64.81 -10.33 -43.43
C ALA A 246 -63.56 -10.07 -44.29
N HIS A 247 -62.72 -9.15 -43.84
CA HIS A 247 -61.44 -8.85 -44.45
C HIS A 247 -60.40 -8.58 -43.35
N THR A 248 -59.13 -8.77 -43.68
CA THR A 248 -57.99 -8.52 -42.79
C THR A 248 -57.07 -7.48 -43.43
N GLN A 249 -56.43 -6.68 -42.59
CA GLN A 249 -55.46 -5.66 -42.97
C GLN A 249 -54.13 -5.98 -42.28
N THR A 250 -53.02 -5.90 -43.04
CA THR A 250 -51.68 -5.96 -42.45
C THR A 250 -51.31 -4.58 -41.91
N ILE A 251 -50.71 -4.55 -40.72
CA ILE A 251 -50.25 -3.33 -40.08
C ILE A 251 -48.76 -3.46 -39.80
N THR A 252 -48.02 -2.43 -40.21
CA THR A 252 -46.65 -2.19 -39.78
C THR A 252 -46.66 -0.88 -39.00
N THR A 253 -46.34 -0.94 -37.70
CA THR A 253 -46.16 0.28 -36.89
C THR A 253 -44.76 0.82 -37.10
N ALA A 254 -44.59 2.14 -37.08
CA ALA A 254 -43.25 2.74 -37.10
C ALA A 254 -42.42 2.31 -35.88
N ASN A 255 -41.08 2.45 -35.95
CA ASN A 255 -40.20 2.23 -34.80
C ASN A 255 -40.68 3.08 -33.63
N ALA A 256 -41.00 2.43 -32.52
CA ALA A 256 -41.25 3.07 -31.24
C ALA A 256 -40.00 2.97 -30.37
N SER A 257 -39.73 3.99 -29.57
CA SER A 257 -38.63 4.01 -28.61
C SER A 257 -39.14 4.44 -27.25
N GLY A 258 -38.97 3.59 -26.25
CA GLY A 258 -39.17 3.92 -24.84
C GLY A 258 -37.84 4.02 -24.11
N SER A 259 -37.81 4.88 -23.08
CA SER A 259 -36.74 4.86 -22.08
C SER A 259 -37.16 3.91 -20.96
N ASN A 260 -36.24 3.10 -20.48
CA ASN A 260 -36.50 2.21 -19.35
C ASN A 260 -36.53 3.00 -18.03
N VAL A 261 -37.36 2.52 -17.10
CA VAL A 261 -37.32 2.96 -15.70
C VAL A 261 -35.97 2.60 -15.12
N ALA A 262 -35.41 3.52 -14.34
CA ALA A 262 -34.10 3.33 -13.73
C ALA A 262 -34.13 2.12 -12.79
N ALA A 263 -33.17 1.21 -12.95
CA ALA A 263 -33.02 0.04 -12.09
C ALA A 263 -31.54 -0.16 -11.73
N SER A 264 -31.30 -0.75 -10.57
CA SER A 264 -29.99 -1.24 -10.13
C SER A 264 -29.87 -2.74 -10.39
N ALA A 265 -28.64 -3.24 -10.43
CA ALA A 265 -28.29 -4.63 -10.56
C ALA A 265 -27.53 -5.08 -9.32
N ASP A 266 -27.90 -6.25 -8.79
CA ASP A 266 -27.17 -6.89 -7.70
C ASP A 266 -26.07 -7.76 -8.29
N LEU A 267 -24.84 -7.46 -7.89
CA LEU A 267 -23.67 -8.14 -8.41
C LEU A 267 -23.30 -9.31 -7.51
N GLY A 268 -22.93 -10.44 -8.13
CA GLY A 268 -22.60 -11.67 -7.42
C GLY A 268 -21.50 -11.50 -6.37
N ALA A 269 -21.57 -12.30 -5.31
CA ALA A 269 -20.60 -12.25 -4.23
C ALA A 269 -19.25 -12.83 -4.67
N ILE A 270 -18.15 -12.15 -4.30
CA ILE A 270 -16.78 -12.58 -4.56
C ILE A 270 -16.05 -12.78 -3.25
N SER A 271 -15.13 -13.76 -3.21
CA SER A 271 -14.33 -14.08 -2.03
C SER A 271 -13.42 -12.93 -1.62
N ASN A 272 -13.35 -12.66 -0.32
CA ASN A 272 -12.42 -11.71 0.28
C ASN A 272 -11.06 -12.35 0.61
N ASP A 273 -10.85 -13.64 0.35
CA ASP A 273 -9.58 -14.30 0.64
C ASP A 273 -8.48 -13.87 -0.36
N PRO A 274 -7.52 -12.99 0.01
CA PRO A 274 -6.38 -12.68 -0.86
C PRO A 274 -5.42 -13.88 -0.93
N PRO A 275 -4.39 -13.88 -1.80
CA PRO A 275 -3.38 -14.94 -1.81
C PRO A 275 -2.74 -15.09 -0.42
N TYR A 276 -2.88 -16.26 0.20
CA TYR A 276 -2.45 -16.50 1.57
C TYR A 276 -1.60 -17.75 1.73
N THR A 277 -0.87 -17.80 2.84
CA THR A 277 -0.24 -18.99 3.40
C THR A 277 -0.84 -19.28 4.77
N GLU A 278 -1.23 -20.52 5.00
CA GLU A 278 -1.79 -20.97 6.27
C GLU A 278 -0.67 -21.21 7.27
N VAL A 279 -0.87 -20.75 8.51
CA VAL A 279 0.05 -20.96 9.62
C VAL A 279 -0.73 -21.30 10.88
N ILE A 280 -0.16 -22.14 11.73
CA ILE A 280 -0.67 -22.31 13.09
C ILE A 280 -0.08 -21.18 13.92
N TRP A 281 -0.94 -20.38 14.57
CA TRP A 281 -0.46 -19.38 15.53
C TRP A 281 -0.09 -20.10 16.83
N ILE A 282 1.18 -20.03 17.23
CA ILE A 282 1.67 -20.66 18.45
C ILE A 282 2.10 -19.60 19.46
N GLN A 283 1.64 -19.73 20.70
CA GLN A 283 1.96 -18.83 21.80
C GLN A 283 2.99 -19.46 22.73
N SER A 284 3.96 -18.66 23.18
CA SER A 284 4.89 -19.07 24.23
C SER A 284 4.20 -19.13 25.59
N ASN A 285 4.56 -20.12 26.40
CA ASN A 285 4.16 -20.22 27.80
C ASN A 285 5.15 -19.54 28.77
N GLY A 286 6.17 -18.83 28.26
CA GLY A 286 7.20 -18.17 29.06
C GLY A 286 8.46 -19.00 29.32
N THR A 287 8.49 -20.27 28.90
CA THR A 287 9.64 -21.18 29.09
C THR A 287 10.47 -21.39 27.83
N ALA A 288 10.00 -20.92 26.67
CA ALA A 288 10.70 -21.10 25.40
C ALA A 288 12.01 -20.29 25.35
N ALA A 289 13.12 -20.92 24.98
CA ALA A 289 14.44 -20.28 24.88
C ALA A 289 14.61 -19.37 23.64
N GLY A 290 13.62 -19.31 22.75
CA GLY A 290 13.63 -18.53 21.52
C GLY A 290 12.52 -18.96 20.56
N VAL A 291 12.49 -18.34 19.38
CA VAL A 291 11.65 -18.80 18.26
C VAL A 291 12.18 -20.17 17.83
N PRO A 292 11.35 -21.22 17.81
CA PRO A 292 11.84 -22.57 17.57
C PRO A 292 12.25 -22.78 16.11
N ASN A 293 13.07 -23.79 15.85
CA ASN A 293 13.46 -24.17 14.50
C ASN A 293 12.21 -24.51 13.66
N GLY A 294 12.11 -23.93 12.46
CA GLY A 294 10.97 -24.06 11.56
C GLY A 294 9.84 -23.04 11.79
N ALA A 295 9.83 -22.29 12.91
CA ALA A 295 8.86 -21.21 13.10
C ALA A 295 9.24 -19.96 12.31
N TRP A 296 8.23 -19.17 11.97
CA TRP A 296 8.35 -17.92 11.25
C TRP A 296 8.17 -16.73 12.18
N ALA A 297 9.07 -15.75 12.03
CA ALA A 297 8.98 -14.46 12.67
C ALA A 297 8.98 -13.33 11.62
N LEU A 298 8.48 -12.17 12.01
CA LEU A 298 8.37 -11.00 11.15
C LEU A 298 9.56 -10.07 11.39
N PHE A 299 10.08 -9.44 10.34
CA PHE A 299 11.17 -8.48 10.42
C PHE A 299 10.89 -7.28 9.50
N ASP A 300 11.33 -6.10 9.95
CA ASP A 300 11.28 -4.81 9.26
C ASP A 300 12.67 -4.35 8.79
N SER A 301 13.59 -5.30 8.60
CA SER A 301 15.00 -5.03 8.27
C SER A 301 15.50 -5.83 7.07
N ASP A 302 16.38 -5.19 6.30
CA ASP A 302 17.16 -5.78 5.20
C ASP A 302 18.29 -6.70 5.70
N THR A 303 18.66 -6.62 6.98
CA THR A 303 19.69 -7.48 7.58
C THR A 303 19.04 -8.63 8.33
N LEU A 304 18.82 -9.74 7.64
CA LEU A 304 18.21 -10.93 8.22
C LEU A 304 19.19 -11.65 9.16
N PRO A 305 18.69 -12.33 10.22
CA PRO A 305 19.51 -13.20 11.05
C PRO A 305 20.22 -14.28 10.20
N ALA A 306 21.47 -14.59 10.53
CA ALA A 306 22.23 -15.61 9.82
C ALA A 306 21.54 -16.98 9.93
N SER A 307 21.54 -17.74 8.83
CA SER A 307 20.90 -19.07 8.73
C SER A 307 19.38 -19.06 8.92
N TRP A 308 18.72 -17.94 8.70
CA TRP A 308 17.27 -17.87 8.59
C TRP A 308 16.87 -17.60 7.13
N SER A 309 15.77 -18.20 6.66
CA SER A 309 15.34 -18.11 5.25
C SER A 309 14.00 -17.41 5.07
N ARG A 310 13.86 -16.67 3.97
CA ARG A 310 12.63 -15.95 3.62
C ARG A 310 11.53 -16.89 3.14
N GLN A 311 10.30 -16.63 3.56
CA GLN A 311 9.11 -17.43 3.27
C GLN A 311 7.92 -16.55 2.87
N SER A 312 6.87 -17.19 2.33
CA SER A 312 5.54 -16.58 2.09
C SER A 312 5.55 -15.23 1.35
N GLY A 313 6.45 -15.07 0.38
CA GLY A 313 6.55 -13.85 -0.43
C GLY A 313 5.27 -13.53 -1.20
N ASN A 314 4.86 -12.26 -1.17
CA ASN A 314 3.64 -11.69 -1.75
C ASN A 314 2.31 -12.32 -1.28
N ARG A 315 2.31 -13.06 -0.16
CA ARG A 315 1.12 -13.66 0.42
C ARG A 315 0.83 -13.10 1.81
N PHE A 316 -0.44 -13.14 2.19
CA PHE A 316 -0.89 -12.85 3.54
C PHE A 316 -0.76 -14.09 4.43
N LEU A 317 -0.76 -13.91 5.74
CA LEU A 317 -0.81 -15.03 6.69
C LEU A 317 -2.25 -15.24 7.18
N LYS A 318 -2.74 -16.47 7.05
CA LYS A 318 -4.06 -16.90 7.53
C LYS A 318 -3.87 -17.98 8.59
N GLY A 319 -4.63 -17.92 9.68
CA GLY A 319 -4.67 -19.02 10.65
C GLY A 319 -5.16 -20.30 9.98
N ALA A 320 -4.48 -21.41 10.21
CA ALA A 320 -4.94 -22.72 9.74
C ALA A 320 -6.35 -23.03 10.32
N ALA A 321 -7.17 -23.79 9.59
CA ALA A 321 -8.45 -24.26 10.10
C ALA A 321 -8.29 -25.02 11.43
N ALA A 322 -9.34 -25.09 12.24
CA ALA A 322 -9.31 -25.77 13.53
C ALA A 322 -8.74 -27.20 13.42
N SER A 323 -7.71 -27.50 14.22
CA SER A 323 -6.94 -28.77 14.16
C SER A 323 -6.18 -29.04 12.85
N GLY A 324 -6.24 -28.15 11.88
CA GLY A 324 -5.50 -28.18 10.62
C GLY A 324 -4.01 -27.90 10.79
N ASN A 325 -3.24 -28.11 9.71
CA ASN A 325 -1.79 -27.90 9.67
C ASN A 325 -1.44 -26.57 9.00
N GLY A 326 -0.26 -26.01 9.30
CA GLY A 326 0.30 -24.88 8.58
C GLY A 326 1.01 -25.30 7.29
N GLY A 327 1.40 -24.32 6.48
CA GLY A 327 2.15 -24.47 5.23
C GLY A 327 1.29 -24.51 3.96
N GLY A 328 -0.04 -24.68 4.08
CA GLY A 328 -0.97 -24.62 2.96
C GLY A 328 -0.98 -23.24 2.29
N THR A 329 -1.36 -23.15 1.02
CA THR A 329 -1.58 -21.88 0.33
C THR A 329 -2.95 -21.87 -0.33
N GLY A 330 -3.59 -20.70 -0.38
CA GLY A 330 -4.89 -20.53 -1.02
C GLY A 330 -5.18 -19.07 -1.34
N GLY A 331 -6.45 -18.77 -1.57
CA GLY A 331 -6.94 -17.44 -1.89
C GLY A 331 -7.08 -17.18 -3.39
N SER A 332 -7.79 -16.11 -3.71
CA SER A 332 -8.02 -15.65 -5.08
C SER A 332 -6.90 -14.72 -5.53
N ALA A 333 -6.79 -14.47 -6.84
CA ALA A 333 -5.90 -13.45 -7.34
C ALA A 333 -6.30 -12.06 -6.82
N ASN A 334 -5.37 -11.10 -6.91
CA ASN A 334 -5.63 -9.74 -6.41
C ASN A 334 -6.68 -9.02 -7.26
N ASP A 335 -6.73 -9.33 -8.55
CA ASP A 335 -7.77 -8.92 -9.48
C ASP A 335 -8.98 -9.86 -9.37
N HIS A 336 -10.16 -9.30 -9.52
CA HIS A 336 -11.40 -10.07 -9.56
C HIS A 336 -12.47 -9.33 -10.35
N SER A 337 -13.56 -10.04 -10.66
CA SER A 337 -14.71 -9.48 -11.34
C SER A 337 -16.02 -9.91 -10.70
N HIS A 338 -16.99 -9.02 -10.64
CA HIS A 338 -18.36 -9.37 -10.32
C HIS A 338 -19.18 -9.54 -11.60
N THR A 339 -20.05 -10.54 -11.59
CA THR A 339 -21.04 -10.74 -12.64
C THR A 339 -22.40 -10.41 -12.06
N ASP A 340 -23.18 -9.65 -12.81
CA ASP A 340 -24.59 -9.42 -12.54
C ASP A 340 -25.35 -10.75 -12.53
N ASN A 341 -26.12 -11.00 -11.47
CA ASN A 341 -26.96 -12.19 -11.35
C ASN A 341 -28.18 -12.15 -12.29
N GLY A 342 -28.34 -11.03 -13.00
CA GLY A 342 -29.40 -10.77 -13.93
C GLY A 342 -30.40 -9.78 -13.34
N HIS A 343 -30.62 -8.68 -14.04
CA HIS A 343 -31.67 -7.72 -13.70
C HIS A 343 -32.53 -7.38 -14.92
N THR A 344 -33.75 -6.93 -14.65
CA THR A 344 -34.72 -6.50 -15.67
C THR A 344 -35.06 -5.03 -15.49
N HIS A 345 -35.52 -4.40 -16.56
CA HIS A 345 -36.17 -3.10 -16.50
C HIS A 345 -37.64 -3.22 -16.88
N THR A 346 -38.41 -2.22 -16.45
CA THR A 346 -39.73 -1.93 -17.02
C THR A 346 -39.58 -0.75 -17.96
N GLU A 347 -40.06 -0.87 -19.18
CA GLU A 347 -40.07 0.23 -20.13
C GLU A 347 -41.03 1.33 -19.65
N SER A 348 -40.60 2.60 -19.72
CA SER A 348 -41.49 3.72 -19.41
C SER A 348 -42.63 3.77 -20.42
N ALA A 349 -43.78 4.21 -19.92
CA ALA A 349 -44.97 4.37 -20.73
C ALA A 349 -44.70 5.24 -21.98
N HIS A 350 -45.00 4.69 -23.16
CA HIS A 350 -44.89 5.41 -24.43
C HIS A 350 -46.04 5.05 -25.38
N THR A 351 -46.18 5.83 -26.46
CA THR A 351 -47.28 5.69 -27.42
C THR A 351 -46.81 5.10 -28.74
N HIS A 352 -47.67 4.32 -29.39
CA HIS A 352 -47.49 3.81 -30.74
C HIS A 352 -48.44 4.50 -31.70
N THR A 353 -47.95 4.79 -32.90
CA THR A 353 -48.78 5.25 -34.02
C THR A 353 -48.51 4.38 -35.25
N GLY A 354 -49.56 3.95 -35.92
CA GLY A 354 -49.48 3.13 -37.12
C GLY A 354 -50.62 3.41 -38.08
N THR A 355 -50.43 3.04 -39.34
CA THR A 355 -51.50 3.10 -40.36
C THR A 355 -51.66 1.69 -40.94
N THR A 356 -52.90 1.25 -41.15
CA THR A 356 -53.12 -0.04 -41.85
C THR A 356 -52.69 0.08 -43.31
N GLY A 357 -52.32 -1.04 -43.93
CA GLY A 357 -52.30 -1.12 -45.39
C GLY A 357 -53.67 -0.80 -45.99
N SER A 358 -53.70 -0.59 -47.30
CA SER A 358 -54.95 -0.58 -48.08
C SER A 358 -55.33 -2.03 -48.40
N ALA A 359 -56.48 -2.51 -47.93
CA ALA A 359 -57.00 -3.80 -48.37
C ALA A 359 -57.57 -3.64 -49.78
N SER A 360 -56.98 -4.35 -50.74
CA SER A 360 -57.62 -4.63 -52.02
C SER A 360 -58.43 -5.91 -51.88
N VAL A 361 -59.74 -5.78 -51.87
CA VAL A 361 -60.64 -6.93 -51.92
C VAL A 361 -60.85 -7.31 -53.38
N GLY A 362 -60.04 -8.27 -53.84
CA GLY A 362 -60.21 -8.92 -55.14
C GLY A 362 -61.52 -9.70 -55.15
N GLY A 363 -62.53 -9.15 -55.82
CA GLY A 363 -63.80 -9.82 -56.06
C GLY A 363 -64.52 -9.15 -57.21
N SER A 364 -64.51 -9.82 -58.37
CA SER A 364 -65.38 -9.49 -59.50
C SER A 364 -66.80 -9.93 -59.17
N LEU A 365 -67.75 -9.01 -59.12
CA LEU A 365 -69.17 -9.34 -59.04
C LEU A 365 -69.71 -9.51 -60.46
N ILE A 366 -70.05 -10.73 -60.82
CA ILE A 366 -70.90 -11.01 -61.99
C ILE A 366 -72.35 -10.83 -61.55
N SER A 367 -73.01 -9.90 -62.23
CA SER A 367 -74.39 -9.44 -62.11
C SER A 367 -75.44 -10.53 -62.33
N SER A 368 -76.50 -10.55 -61.51
CA SER A 368 -77.83 -10.33 -62.09
C SER A 368 -78.78 -9.61 -61.12
N THR A 369 -79.27 -8.45 -61.61
CA THR A 369 -80.50 -7.72 -61.23
C THR A 369 -80.55 -6.76 -60.05
N VAL A 370 -79.50 -6.54 -59.25
CA VAL A 370 -79.46 -5.40 -58.31
C VAL A 370 -78.07 -4.77 -58.31
N ALA A 371 -78.00 -3.43 -58.33
CA ALA A 371 -76.80 -2.63 -58.54
C ALA A 371 -75.60 -3.14 -57.73
N GLY A 372 -74.55 -3.57 -58.44
CA GLY A 372 -73.32 -4.08 -57.85
C GLY A 372 -72.41 -2.95 -57.40
N GLY A 373 -72.12 -2.88 -56.10
CA GLY A 373 -71.15 -1.94 -55.55
C GLY A 373 -69.70 -2.39 -55.79
N ALA A 374 -68.87 -1.50 -56.34
CA ALA A 374 -67.42 -1.65 -56.39
C ALA A 374 -66.78 -1.31 -55.04
N ARG A 375 -65.85 -2.15 -54.60
CA ARG A 375 -65.27 -2.11 -53.25
C ARG A 375 -64.06 -1.15 -53.25
N THR A 376 -64.12 -0.08 -52.46
CA THR A 376 -63.06 0.94 -52.38
C THR A 376 -62.05 0.60 -51.29
N SER A 377 -60.76 0.63 -51.63
CA SER A 377 -59.67 0.48 -50.66
C SER A 377 -59.67 1.63 -49.65
N HIS A 378 -59.46 1.29 -48.39
CA HIS A 378 -59.37 2.27 -47.30
C HIS A 378 -58.29 1.86 -46.31
N THR A 379 -57.87 2.83 -45.50
CA THR A 379 -56.89 2.70 -44.43
C THR A 379 -57.47 3.15 -43.10
N HIS A 380 -56.91 2.67 -42.00
CA HIS A 380 -57.19 3.17 -40.66
C HIS A 380 -55.95 3.74 -40.01
N THR A 381 -56.14 4.78 -39.20
CA THR A 381 -55.14 5.26 -38.25
C THR A 381 -55.29 4.50 -36.94
N ILE A 382 -54.17 4.09 -36.37
CA ILE A 382 -54.10 3.40 -35.08
C ILE A 382 -53.22 4.24 -34.16
N SER A 383 -53.76 4.59 -32.99
CA SER A 383 -52.99 5.21 -31.90
C SER A 383 -53.21 4.40 -30.62
N SER A 384 -52.14 4.06 -29.92
CA SER A 384 -52.24 3.48 -28.58
C SER A 384 -52.29 4.57 -27.51
N GLY A 385 -52.83 4.21 -26.35
CA GLY A 385 -52.50 4.90 -25.11
C GLY A 385 -51.06 4.58 -24.66
N ASN A 386 -50.75 4.96 -23.43
CA ASN A 386 -49.48 4.65 -22.78
C ASN A 386 -49.33 3.13 -22.58
N GLN A 387 -48.36 2.51 -23.25
CA GLN A 387 -48.04 1.09 -23.13
C GLN A 387 -46.72 0.86 -22.40
N THR A 388 -46.58 -0.27 -21.71
CA THR A 388 -45.36 -0.69 -20.98
C THR A 388 -45.01 -2.14 -21.33
N ALA A 389 -43.71 -2.46 -21.34
CA ALA A 389 -43.19 -3.82 -21.51
C ALA A 389 -42.13 -4.15 -20.45
N THR A 390 -41.87 -5.44 -20.24
CA THR A 390 -40.82 -5.93 -19.33
C THR A 390 -39.69 -6.54 -20.13
N GLU A 391 -38.46 -6.17 -19.81
CA GLU A 391 -37.24 -6.66 -20.46
C GLU A 391 -36.87 -8.09 -20.05
N VAL A 392 -36.10 -8.77 -20.90
CA VAL A 392 -35.32 -9.97 -20.53
C VAL A 392 -34.09 -9.54 -19.72
N SER A 393 -33.69 -10.41 -18.79
CA SER A 393 -32.55 -10.19 -17.92
C SER A 393 -31.25 -9.96 -18.70
N GLY A 394 -30.58 -8.84 -18.44
CA GLY A 394 -29.24 -8.54 -18.97
C GLY A 394 -28.16 -9.01 -18.00
N VAL A 395 -26.95 -9.30 -18.49
CA VAL A 395 -25.80 -9.70 -17.66
C VAL A 395 -24.62 -8.78 -17.95
N GLY A 396 -24.23 -7.97 -16.97
CA GLY A 396 -23.00 -7.17 -16.97
C GLY A 396 -21.85 -7.81 -16.18
N VAL A 397 -20.61 -7.49 -16.55
CA VAL A 397 -19.40 -7.89 -15.81
C VAL A 397 -18.57 -6.65 -15.48
N LEU A 398 -18.20 -6.51 -14.21
CA LEU A 398 -17.35 -5.46 -13.67
C LEU A 398 -16.05 -6.06 -13.20
N ALA A 399 -14.94 -5.62 -13.77
CA ALA A 399 -13.60 -6.07 -13.39
C ALA A 399 -12.88 -4.98 -12.57
N ASN A 400 -12.16 -5.40 -11.54
CA ASN A 400 -11.24 -4.58 -10.77
C ASN A 400 -9.81 -5.11 -10.91
N GLY A 401 -8.87 -4.19 -11.06
CA GLY A 401 -7.44 -4.48 -11.10
C GLY A 401 -6.79 -4.76 -9.74
N ASP A 402 -7.40 -4.38 -8.61
CA ASP A 402 -6.88 -4.68 -7.27
C ASP A 402 -7.96 -4.65 -6.16
N GLY A 403 -8.23 -5.81 -5.56
CA GLY A 403 -9.14 -6.04 -4.44
C GLY A 403 -8.44 -6.37 -3.12
N GLN A 404 -7.17 -5.97 -2.91
CA GLN A 404 -6.45 -6.34 -1.69
C GLN A 404 -6.93 -5.58 -0.44
N PRO A 405 -6.93 -6.24 0.74
CA PRO A 405 -7.17 -5.57 2.02
C PRO A 405 -5.97 -4.67 2.40
N PRO A 406 -6.13 -3.70 3.32
CA PRO A 406 -5.06 -2.82 3.75
C PRO A 406 -3.86 -3.61 4.27
N PHE A 407 -2.69 -3.45 3.66
CA PHE A 407 -1.53 -4.28 4.00
C PHE A 407 -0.28 -3.49 4.35
N TYR A 408 0.60 -4.13 5.11
CA TYR A 408 1.97 -3.71 5.35
C TYR A 408 2.92 -4.86 5.02
N LYS A 409 3.94 -4.59 4.21
CA LYS A 409 4.94 -5.59 3.82
C LYS A 409 6.04 -5.74 4.85
N LEU A 410 6.21 -6.96 5.37
CA LEU A 410 7.30 -7.37 6.24
C LEU A 410 8.01 -8.60 5.70
N ASN A 411 9.24 -8.80 6.14
CA ASN A 411 9.99 -10.01 5.90
C ASN A 411 9.43 -11.13 6.80
N ILE A 412 8.87 -12.18 6.19
CA ILE A 412 8.46 -13.40 6.90
C ILE A 412 9.61 -14.39 6.79
N ILE A 413 10.28 -14.64 7.90
CA ILE A 413 11.55 -15.39 7.90
C ILE A 413 11.46 -16.59 8.84
N GLN A 414 11.87 -17.75 8.34
CA GLN A 414 11.97 -19.01 9.08
C GLN A 414 13.30 -19.14 9.82
N ASN A 415 13.23 -19.63 11.06
CA ASN A 415 14.41 -20.06 11.79
C ASN A 415 14.91 -21.42 11.26
N ASP A 416 16.05 -21.44 10.57
CA ASP A 416 16.70 -22.67 10.07
C ASP A 416 18.01 -23.00 10.81
N THR A 417 18.20 -22.46 12.02
CA THR A 417 19.42 -22.68 12.81
C THR A 417 19.54 -24.09 13.41
N GLY A 418 18.52 -24.93 13.29
CA GLY A 418 18.45 -26.24 13.92
C GLY A 418 18.14 -26.21 15.41
N SER A 419 17.95 -25.02 16.00
CA SER A 419 17.67 -24.82 17.42
C SER A 419 16.78 -23.59 17.65
N ALA A 420 16.35 -23.36 18.90
CA ALA A 420 15.64 -22.13 19.23
C ALA A 420 16.57 -20.92 19.15
N ASN A 421 16.12 -19.83 18.53
CA ASN A 421 16.92 -18.62 18.32
C ASN A 421 16.09 -17.37 18.59
N TYR A 422 16.67 -16.37 19.25
CA TYR A 422 15.94 -15.17 19.71
C TYR A 422 16.69 -13.86 19.37
N PRO A 423 16.77 -13.50 18.07
CA PRO A 423 17.45 -12.29 17.60
C PRO A 423 16.67 -11.01 17.95
N ASN A 424 17.39 -9.87 17.97
CA ASN A 424 16.76 -8.56 18.05
C ASN A 424 15.93 -8.27 16.78
N ASN A 425 15.00 -7.33 16.90
CA ASN A 425 14.08 -6.84 15.88
C ASN A 425 13.06 -7.88 15.39
N ILE A 426 12.84 -8.97 16.13
CA ILE A 426 11.70 -9.85 15.89
C ILE A 426 10.41 -9.06 16.16
N ILE A 427 9.57 -8.96 15.14
CA ILE A 427 8.17 -8.57 15.27
C ILE A 427 7.34 -9.84 15.47
N ALA A 428 6.52 -9.84 16.51
CA ALA A 428 5.65 -10.93 16.89
C ALA A 428 4.28 -10.40 17.30
N MET A 429 3.30 -11.29 17.39
CA MET A 429 1.98 -10.94 17.88
C MET A 429 1.92 -11.08 19.40
N TRP A 430 1.02 -10.34 20.04
CA TRP A 430 0.85 -10.29 21.49
C TRP A 430 -0.60 -10.55 21.90
N SER A 431 -0.82 -11.50 22.81
CA SER A 431 -2.16 -11.84 23.32
C SER A 431 -2.58 -11.11 24.60
N GLY A 432 -1.68 -10.36 25.23
CA GLY A 432 -2.00 -9.57 26.42
C GLY A 432 -2.54 -8.17 26.09
N THR A 433 -2.75 -7.38 27.14
CA THR A 433 -3.09 -5.95 26.98
C THR A 433 -1.88 -5.13 26.55
N THR A 434 -2.10 -3.95 25.97
CA THR A 434 -1.03 -3.00 25.62
C THR A 434 -0.28 -2.49 26.86
N ALA A 435 -0.94 -2.43 28.02
CA ALA A 435 -0.32 -2.06 29.30
C ALA A 435 0.57 -3.17 29.89
N SER A 436 0.40 -4.42 29.46
CA SER A 436 1.15 -5.59 29.94
C SER A 436 2.23 -6.06 28.96
N ILE A 437 2.58 -5.23 27.95
CA ILE A 437 3.66 -5.57 27.02
C ILE A 437 4.96 -5.83 27.81
N PRO A 438 5.65 -6.97 27.59
CA PRO A 438 6.83 -7.32 28.37
C PRO A 438 7.98 -6.33 28.18
N SER A 439 8.83 -6.19 29.21
CA SER A 439 10.05 -5.39 29.11
C SER A 439 10.95 -5.88 27.96
N GLY A 440 11.56 -4.94 27.23
CA GLY A 440 12.38 -5.24 26.04
C GLY A 440 11.58 -5.42 24.75
N TRP A 441 10.25 -5.34 24.82
CA TRP A 441 9.36 -5.27 23.68
C TRP A 441 8.71 -3.90 23.58
N VAL A 442 8.52 -3.43 22.35
CA VAL A 442 7.85 -2.15 22.06
C VAL A 442 6.64 -2.39 21.17
N LEU A 443 5.61 -1.55 21.32
CA LEU A 443 4.42 -1.56 20.47
C LEU A 443 4.77 -1.08 19.05
N CYS A 444 4.18 -1.70 18.04
CA CYS A 444 4.34 -1.33 16.64
C CYS A 444 3.26 -0.34 16.19
N ASP A 445 3.34 0.87 16.75
CA ASP A 445 2.47 2.02 16.52
C ASP A 445 3.13 3.11 15.65
N GLY A 446 4.34 2.85 15.13
CA GLY A 446 5.17 3.82 14.41
C GLY A 446 6.17 4.57 15.30
N ASN A 447 6.16 4.32 16.61
CA ASN A 447 7.11 4.90 17.55
C ASN A 447 8.22 3.90 17.91
N ASN A 448 9.26 4.40 18.58
CA ASN A 448 10.38 3.62 19.09
C ASN A 448 11.12 2.77 18.05
N GLY A 449 10.99 3.08 16.76
CA GLY A 449 11.65 2.35 15.69
C GLY A 449 10.88 1.12 15.18
N CYS A 450 9.73 0.75 15.75
CA CYS A 450 8.85 -0.25 15.13
C CYS A 450 7.89 0.44 14.14
N PRO A 451 7.63 -0.14 12.95
CA PRO A 451 6.64 0.37 12.01
C PRO A 451 5.22 0.45 12.59
N ASN A 452 4.39 1.33 12.03
CA ASN A 452 2.98 1.41 12.39
C ASN A 452 2.18 0.31 11.68
N LEU A 453 1.68 -0.65 12.46
CA LEU A 453 0.92 -1.79 11.96
C LEU A 453 -0.59 -1.66 12.25
N ASN A 454 -1.08 -0.50 12.67
CA ASN A 454 -2.51 -0.27 12.94
C ASN A 454 -3.35 -0.34 11.65
N ASP A 455 -4.46 -1.09 11.71
CA ASP A 455 -5.38 -1.35 10.60
C ASP A 455 -4.65 -1.92 9.38
N LYS A 456 -3.65 -2.79 9.60
CA LYS A 456 -2.87 -3.45 8.54
C LYS A 456 -2.85 -4.95 8.72
N PHE A 457 -3.00 -5.65 7.60
CA PHE A 457 -2.70 -7.06 7.45
C PHE A 457 -1.25 -7.24 7.02
N ILE A 458 -0.54 -8.22 7.58
CA ILE A 458 0.85 -8.48 7.20
C ILE A 458 0.90 -9.27 5.90
N LYS A 459 1.65 -8.73 4.94
CA LYS A 459 1.95 -9.38 3.64
C LYS A 459 3.45 -9.64 3.55
N GLY A 460 3.83 -10.84 3.11
CA GLY A 460 5.24 -11.18 2.95
C GLY A 460 5.91 -10.39 1.82
N ALA A 461 7.09 -9.83 2.09
CA ALA A 461 7.94 -9.23 1.07
C ALA A 461 8.71 -10.30 0.29
N ASN A 462 8.74 -10.22 -1.05
CA ASN A 462 9.54 -11.13 -1.88
C ASN A 462 11.04 -10.84 -1.80
N ALA A 463 11.39 -9.57 -1.58
CA ALA A 463 12.76 -9.09 -1.47
C ALA A 463 12.82 -7.98 -0.42
N ASP A 464 14.01 -7.74 0.11
CA ASP A 464 14.25 -6.69 1.11
C ASP A 464 13.82 -5.30 0.61
N SER A 465 14.02 -4.99 -0.67
CA SER A 465 13.57 -3.72 -1.26
C SER A 465 12.05 -3.48 -1.23
N GLU A 466 11.24 -4.50 -0.93
CA GLU A 466 9.78 -4.38 -0.85
C GLU A 466 9.23 -4.19 0.56
N ILE A 467 10.08 -4.25 1.60
CA ILE A 467 9.63 -4.02 2.98
C ILE A 467 9.10 -2.61 3.14
N ASN A 468 8.22 -2.41 4.12
CA ASN A 468 7.52 -1.14 4.36
C ASN A 468 6.56 -0.73 3.24
N GLY A 469 6.42 -1.53 2.18
CA GLY A 469 5.40 -1.34 1.16
C GLY A 469 3.99 -1.46 1.76
N THR A 470 3.17 -0.45 1.54
CA THR A 470 1.75 -0.43 1.94
C THR A 470 0.85 -0.36 0.73
N GLY A 471 -0.41 -0.75 0.89
CA GLY A 471 -1.41 -0.74 -0.18
C GLY A 471 -2.71 -1.39 0.25
N GLY A 472 -3.58 -1.67 -0.72
CA GLY A 472 -4.92 -2.19 -0.46
C GLY A 472 -5.83 -1.18 0.24
N ALA A 473 -7.10 -1.54 0.38
CA ALA A 473 -8.10 -0.67 0.98
C ALA A 473 -9.20 -1.46 1.69
N ALA A 474 -9.78 -0.87 2.73
CA ALA A 474 -10.89 -1.47 3.46
C ALA A 474 -12.18 -1.50 2.63
N THR A 475 -12.29 -0.61 1.65
CA THR A 475 -13.35 -0.63 0.62
C THR A 475 -12.73 -0.33 -0.73
N HIS A 476 -13.41 -0.68 -1.81
CA HIS A 476 -12.99 -0.31 -3.15
C HIS A 476 -14.18 -0.09 -4.09
N THR A 477 -13.92 0.52 -5.24
CA THR A 477 -14.88 0.78 -6.31
C THR A 477 -14.42 0.15 -7.61
N HIS A 478 -15.36 -0.24 -8.46
CA HIS A 478 -15.07 -0.68 -9.83
C HIS A 478 -15.14 0.52 -10.78
N SER A 479 -14.25 0.58 -11.78
CA SER A 479 -14.45 1.47 -12.93
C SER A 479 -15.47 0.85 -13.89
N ALA A 480 -16.18 1.67 -14.66
CA ALA A 480 -17.29 1.24 -15.52
C ALA A 480 -16.97 -0.05 -16.31
N GLY A 481 -17.81 -1.07 -16.14
CA GLY A 481 -17.64 -2.40 -16.69
C GLY A 481 -18.05 -2.51 -18.16
N THR A 482 -17.96 -3.72 -18.69
CA THR A 482 -18.39 -4.06 -20.06
C THR A 482 -19.86 -3.71 -20.24
N GLY A 483 -20.19 -3.04 -21.34
CA GLY A 483 -21.59 -2.73 -21.67
C GLY A 483 -22.44 -3.99 -21.77
N HIS A 484 -23.60 -4.01 -21.13
CA HIS A 484 -24.57 -5.09 -21.26
C HIS A 484 -25.79 -4.63 -22.02
N THR A 485 -26.61 -5.59 -22.44
CA THR A 485 -27.77 -5.33 -23.27
C THR A 485 -29.03 -6.02 -22.77
N HIS A 486 -30.17 -5.38 -22.97
CA HIS A 486 -31.49 -5.96 -22.73
C HIS A 486 -32.26 -6.16 -24.04
N THR A 487 -33.18 -7.12 -24.02
CA THR A 487 -34.09 -7.41 -25.14
C THR A 487 -35.52 -7.33 -24.62
N ILE A 488 -36.38 -6.58 -25.32
CA ILE A 488 -37.80 -6.49 -24.98
C ILE A 488 -38.47 -7.85 -25.24
N ASN A 489 -39.20 -8.36 -24.24
CA ASN A 489 -39.99 -9.58 -24.42
C ASN A 489 -41.03 -9.40 -25.53
N SER A 490 -41.26 -10.49 -26.27
CA SER A 490 -42.42 -10.56 -27.17
C SER A 490 -43.69 -10.30 -26.37
N HIS A 491 -44.39 -9.23 -26.71
CA HIS A 491 -45.62 -8.82 -26.04
C HIS A 491 -46.70 -8.46 -27.06
N SER A 492 -47.96 -8.51 -26.61
CA SER A 492 -49.13 -8.23 -27.43
C SER A 492 -49.98 -7.11 -26.85
N HIS A 493 -50.37 -6.16 -27.68
CA HIS A 493 -51.36 -5.14 -27.31
C HIS A 493 -52.67 -5.37 -28.04
N SER A 494 -53.79 -5.10 -27.37
CA SER A 494 -55.13 -5.14 -27.95
C SER A 494 -55.65 -3.72 -28.18
N PHE A 495 -56.01 -3.38 -29.41
CA PHE A 495 -56.57 -2.05 -29.76
C PHE A 495 -57.94 -2.16 -30.41
N THR A 496 -58.75 -1.13 -30.19
CA THR A 496 -60.02 -0.91 -30.90
C THR A 496 -59.84 0.21 -31.93
N VAL A 497 -59.89 -0.15 -33.21
CA VAL A 497 -59.82 0.82 -34.30
C VAL A 497 -61.21 1.39 -34.54
N SER A 498 -61.36 2.72 -34.46
CA SER A 498 -62.63 3.41 -34.77
C SER A 498 -62.62 3.94 -36.21
N ALA A 499 -63.74 3.71 -36.91
CA ALA A 499 -64.16 4.17 -38.25
C ALA A 499 -63.10 4.86 -39.15
N GLY A 500 -62.85 4.29 -40.34
CA GLY A 500 -62.10 4.97 -41.41
C GLY A 500 -62.85 6.19 -41.95
N THR A 501 -62.11 7.18 -42.45
CA THR A 501 -62.68 8.34 -43.16
C THR A 501 -63.39 7.89 -44.43
N SER A 502 -64.64 8.35 -44.58
CA SER A 502 -65.58 7.91 -45.61
C SER A 502 -65.03 8.14 -47.03
N ALA A 503 -65.03 7.08 -47.85
CA ALA A 503 -65.01 7.24 -49.29
C ALA A 503 -66.45 7.45 -49.79
N LYS A 504 -66.71 8.55 -50.50
CA LYS A 504 -67.99 8.78 -51.16
C LYS A 504 -68.18 7.72 -52.25
N TYR A 505 -69.38 7.14 -52.33
CA TYR A 505 -69.78 6.29 -53.45
C TYR A 505 -70.80 7.03 -54.30
N GLU A 506 -70.57 7.09 -55.61
CA GLU A 506 -71.58 7.50 -56.58
C GLU A 506 -72.12 6.23 -57.25
N LEU A 507 -73.40 5.92 -57.03
CA LEU A 507 -74.09 4.91 -57.81
C LEU A 507 -74.29 5.48 -59.21
N GLY A 508 -73.68 4.85 -60.21
CA GLY A 508 -73.88 5.27 -61.61
C GLY A 508 -75.35 5.15 -62.00
N GLY A 509 -76.05 6.28 -62.05
CA GLY A 509 -77.40 6.36 -62.59
C GLY A 509 -78.27 7.49 -62.02
N ASP A 510 -78.15 7.81 -60.73
CA ASP A 510 -79.06 8.75 -60.07
C ASP A 510 -78.34 10.05 -59.68
N ALA A 511 -78.87 11.18 -60.16
CA ALA A 511 -78.30 12.51 -59.96
C ALA A 511 -78.42 13.03 -58.51
N ASP A 512 -79.17 12.35 -57.65
CA ASP A 512 -79.26 12.62 -56.22
C ASP A 512 -78.48 11.54 -55.47
N GLY A 513 -77.17 11.74 -55.35
CA GLY A 513 -76.24 10.79 -54.74
C GLY A 513 -76.68 10.35 -53.33
N THR A 514 -77.18 9.13 -53.22
CA THR A 514 -77.55 8.52 -51.95
C THR A 514 -76.29 8.32 -51.10
N THR A 515 -76.20 9.03 -49.99
CA THR A 515 -75.06 8.92 -49.08
C THR A 515 -75.27 7.70 -48.18
N ILE A 516 -74.57 6.59 -48.46
CA ILE A 516 -74.48 5.49 -47.51
C ILE A 516 -73.48 5.91 -46.43
N ALA A 517 -73.94 6.14 -45.20
CA ALA A 517 -73.08 6.49 -44.08
C ALA A 517 -72.03 5.38 -43.88
N SER A 518 -70.75 5.74 -43.79
CA SER A 518 -69.71 4.75 -43.51
C SER A 518 -69.96 4.16 -42.13
N GLN A 519 -70.12 2.85 -42.09
CA GLN A 519 -70.39 2.17 -40.84
C GLN A 519 -69.15 2.15 -39.94
N SER A 520 -69.32 2.68 -38.73
CA SER A 520 -68.39 2.46 -37.65
C SER A 520 -68.35 0.96 -37.35
N HIS A 521 -67.18 0.36 -37.55
CA HIS A 521 -66.89 -1.01 -37.16
C HIS A 521 -65.61 -1.01 -36.35
N THR A 522 -65.49 -2.00 -35.46
CA THR A 522 -64.34 -2.14 -34.59
C THR A 522 -63.52 -3.35 -34.99
N HIS A 523 -62.21 -3.20 -35.01
CA HIS A 523 -61.29 -4.33 -35.04
C HIS A 523 -60.74 -4.57 -33.65
N THR A 524 -60.50 -5.84 -33.32
CA THR A 524 -59.51 -6.21 -32.33
C THR A 524 -58.20 -6.48 -33.06
N LEU A 525 -57.15 -5.78 -32.65
CA LEU A 525 -55.81 -5.91 -33.22
C LEU A 525 -54.90 -6.47 -32.14
N SER A 526 -54.18 -7.56 -32.43
CA SER A 526 -53.09 -8.04 -31.58
C SER A 526 -51.76 -7.76 -32.28
N VAL A 527 -50.93 -6.90 -31.69
CA VAL A 527 -49.65 -6.49 -32.27
C VAL A 527 -48.51 -7.17 -31.53
N THR A 528 -47.69 -7.98 -32.22
CA THR A 528 -46.52 -8.62 -31.61
C THR A 528 -45.26 -7.86 -31.99
N GLY A 529 -44.45 -7.47 -31.00
CA GLY A 529 -43.16 -6.82 -31.22
C GLY A 529 -42.05 -7.42 -30.39
N GLY A 530 -40.82 -7.31 -30.88
CA GLY A 530 -39.57 -7.67 -30.21
C GLY A 530 -38.47 -6.72 -30.70
N GLY A 531 -37.63 -6.24 -29.78
CA GLY A 531 -36.70 -5.14 -30.01
C GLY A 531 -35.23 -5.52 -29.88
N THR A 532 -34.39 -4.85 -30.66
CA THR A 532 -32.93 -4.93 -30.62
C THR A 532 -32.33 -4.25 -29.39
N THR A 533 -31.14 -4.67 -29.03
CA THR A 533 -30.43 -4.37 -27.79
C THR A 533 -29.95 -2.91 -27.66
N GLY A 534 -30.40 -2.21 -26.61
CA GLY A 534 -29.72 -1.02 -26.10
C GLY A 534 -28.53 -1.42 -25.23
N SER A 535 -27.40 -0.71 -25.32
CA SER A 535 -26.20 -0.99 -24.52
C SER A 535 -25.91 0.14 -23.55
N ALA A 536 -25.72 -0.20 -22.27
CA ALA A 536 -25.20 0.72 -21.26
C ALA A 536 -24.10 0.04 -20.44
N THR A 537 -23.17 0.83 -19.93
CA THR A 537 -22.10 0.36 -19.05
C THR A 537 -22.58 0.35 -17.61
N VAL A 538 -22.39 -0.78 -16.91
CA VAL A 538 -22.62 -0.86 -15.47
C VAL A 538 -21.51 -0.10 -14.74
N THR A 539 -21.87 0.62 -13.69
CA THR A 539 -20.93 1.13 -12.68
C THR A 539 -21.38 0.60 -11.32
N ALA A 540 -20.43 0.28 -10.44
CA ALA A 540 -20.72 -0.19 -9.10
C ALA A 540 -20.43 0.89 -8.06
N ASP A 541 -21.20 0.87 -6.98
CA ASP A 541 -20.88 1.60 -5.76
C ASP A 541 -19.59 1.07 -5.08
N ALA A 542 -19.12 1.82 -4.09
CA ALA A 542 -18.11 1.31 -3.18
C ALA A 542 -18.75 0.23 -2.30
N ASN A 543 -18.06 -0.91 -2.13
CA ASN A 543 -18.49 -1.87 -1.13
C ASN A 543 -18.35 -1.29 0.30
N THR A 544 -19.00 -1.94 1.24
CA THR A 544 -18.98 -1.53 2.66
C THR A 544 -17.75 -2.05 3.40
N ASP A 545 -17.25 -3.23 3.05
CA ASP A 545 -16.01 -3.80 3.59
C ASP A 545 -15.45 -4.89 2.64
N ASN A 546 -14.17 -4.76 2.32
CA ASN A 546 -13.38 -5.66 1.48
C ASN A 546 -12.38 -6.49 2.30
N ARG A 547 -12.36 -6.34 3.63
CA ARG A 547 -11.42 -7.08 4.48
C ARG A 547 -11.87 -8.54 4.62
N PRO A 548 -10.93 -9.50 4.56
CA PRO A 548 -11.23 -10.90 4.84
C PRO A 548 -11.63 -11.06 6.30
N SER A 549 -12.27 -12.18 6.67
CA SER A 549 -12.59 -12.43 8.08
C SER A 549 -11.33 -12.42 8.96
N TYR A 550 -11.31 -11.58 9.99
CA TYR A 550 -10.10 -11.29 10.74
C TYR A 550 -10.31 -11.18 12.25
N LYS A 551 -9.21 -11.31 12.99
CA LYS A 551 -9.08 -10.97 14.40
C LYS A 551 -8.10 -9.81 14.55
N GLU A 552 -8.43 -8.86 15.41
CA GLU A 552 -7.47 -7.83 15.79
C GLU A 552 -6.36 -8.44 16.64
N ILE A 553 -5.13 -7.95 16.48
CA ILE A 553 -3.99 -8.35 17.30
C ILE A 553 -3.04 -7.20 17.51
N VAL A 554 -2.33 -7.20 18.63
CA VAL A 554 -1.25 -6.24 18.86
C VAL A 554 0.04 -6.83 18.30
N TYR A 555 0.77 -6.05 17.50
CA TYR A 555 2.14 -6.38 17.09
C TYR A 555 3.15 -5.69 18.00
N ILE A 556 4.15 -6.45 18.44
CA ILE A 556 5.25 -5.95 19.26
C ILE A 556 6.59 -6.35 18.66
N GLN A 557 7.60 -5.50 18.81
CA GLN A 557 8.96 -5.75 18.36
C GLN A 557 9.90 -5.94 19.54
N TYR A 558 10.69 -7.01 19.52
CA TYR A 558 11.74 -7.23 20.51
C TYR A 558 12.95 -6.38 20.15
N GLN A 559 13.32 -5.46 21.02
CA GLN A 559 14.48 -4.58 20.81
C GLN A 559 15.65 -4.96 21.73
N GLY A 560 15.55 -6.11 22.41
CA GLY A 560 16.44 -6.41 23.53
C GLY A 560 16.14 -5.50 24.72
N GLY A 561 16.58 -5.88 25.92
CA GLY A 561 16.68 -4.94 27.04
C GLY A 561 17.76 -3.90 26.80
N VAL A 562 17.71 -3.21 25.66
CA VAL A 562 18.54 -2.06 25.36
C VAL A 562 17.85 -0.89 26.06
N SER A 563 18.17 -0.71 27.35
CA SER A 563 18.60 0.64 27.71
C SER A 563 19.55 1.05 26.58
N ARG A 564 19.33 2.18 25.90
CA ARG A 564 20.24 2.67 24.86
C ARG A 564 21.66 2.63 25.42
N ASN A 565 22.31 1.50 25.25
CA ASN A 565 23.70 1.29 25.49
C ASN A 565 24.22 1.74 24.16
N GLU A 566 24.61 3.00 24.10
CA GLU A 566 25.31 3.61 22.98
C GLU A 566 26.46 2.69 22.49
N GLN A 567 26.92 1.72 23.28
CA GLN A 567 27.81 0.61 22.88
C GLN A 567 27.46 -0.15 21.58
N GLY A 568 26.19 -0.22 21.15
CA GLY A 568 25.83 -0.85 19.86
C GLY A 568 26.18 0.01 18.63
N ASP A 569 26.12 1.33 18.77
CA ASP A 569 26.46 2.30 17.72
C ASP A 569 27.91 2.78 17.79
N GLN A 570 28.59 2.61 18.93
CA GLN A 570 30.02 2.94 19.07
C GLN A 570 30.95 1.88 18.45
N ASN A 571 30.44 0.68 18.12
CA ASN A 571 31.22 -0.34 17.41
C ASN A 571 30.84 -0.47 15.93
N ARG A 572 30.06 0.49 15.40
CA ARG A 572 30.04 0.74 13.96
C ARG A 572 31.42 1.30 13.60
N LEU A 573 32.34 0.37 13.37
CA LEU A 573 33.65 0.59 12.79
C LEU A 573 33.50 1.64 11.69
N VAL A 574 33.87 2.88 11.99
CA VAL A 574 34.17 3.84 10.94
C VAL A 574 35.54 3.44 10.41
N LYS A 575 35.58 2.31 9.71
CA LYS A 575 36.66 1.96 8.80
C LYS A 575 36.62 3.03 7.70
N PHE A 576 37.39 4.09 7.88
CA PHE A 576 37.75 4.96 6.78
C PHE A 576 38.79 4.23 5.93
N ASP A 577 38.29 3.32 5.09
CA ASP A 577 39.09 2.78 4.00
C ASP A 577 39.20 3.87 2.93
N PHE A 578 40.41 4.42 2.75
CA PHE A 578 40.70 5.43 1.73
C PHE A 578 40.42 4.91 0.31
N ASN A 579 40.32 3.59 0.09
CA ASN A 579 40.06 3.02 -1.24
C ASN A 579 38.58 2.90 -1.60
N SER A 580 37.66 2.74 -0.63
CA SER A 580 36.25 2.43 -0.95
C SER A 580 35.41 3.67 -1.33
N LYS A 581 35.75 4.86 -0.80
CA LYS A 581 35.04 6.12 -1.13
C LYS A 581 35.39 6.70 -2.50
N ILE A 582 36.51 6.29 -3.11
CA ILE A 582 36.91 6.74 -4.46
C ILE A 582 36.06 6.05 -5.54
N ALA A 583 35.60 4.80 -5.31
CA ALA A 583 34.78 4.05 -6.26
C ALA A 583 33.31 4.52 -6.33
N GLY A 584 32.74 5.02 -5.22
CA GLY A 584 31.38 5.57 -5.19
C GLY A 584 31.27 6.95 -5.84
N ASN A 585 32.27 7.81 -5.65
CA ASN A 585 32.27 9.16 -6.20
C ASN A 585 32.64 9.24 -7.70
N THR A 586 33.28 8.21 -8.27
CA THR A 586 33.60 8.17 -9.70
C THR A 586 32.37 8.01 -10.60
N ARG A 587 31.29 7.38 -10.11
CA ARG A 587 30.00 7.32 -10.84
C ARG A 587 29.22 8.63 -10.79
N GLN A 588 29.27 9.34 -9.67
CA GLN A 588 28.62 10.65 -9.51
C GLN A 588 29.33 11.74 -10.31
N LEU A 589 30.67 11.69 -10.38
CA LEU A 589 31.47 12.60 -11.22
C LEU A 589 31.33 12.32 -12.72
N SER A 590 31.16 11.06 -13.16
CA SER A 590 30.94 10.78 -14.60
C SER A 590 29.56 11.23 -15.10
N LEU A 591 28.53 11.16 -14.24
CA LEU A 591 27.21 11.73 -14.51
C LEU A 591 27.25 13.26 -14.55
N ALA A 592 27.96 13.90 -13.61
CA ALA A 592 28.13 15.36 -13.61
C ALA A 592 28.91 15.87 -14.85
N PHE A 593 29.94 15.15 -15.31
CA PHE A 593 30.68 15.48 -16.52
C PHE A 593 29.85 15.29 -17.81
N ASN A 594 28.99 14.27 -17.88
CA ASN A 594 28.07 14.10 -19.02
C ASN A 594 27.02 15.22 -19.10
N HIS A 595 26.50 15.68 -17.97
CA HIS A 595 25.58 16.82 -17.94
C HIS A 595 26.27 18.15 -18.32
N LEU A 596 27.54 18.34 -17.95
CA LEU A 596 28.33 19.51 -18.34
C LEU A 596 28.72 19.48 -19.83
N PHE A 597 28.95 18.30 -20.41
CA PHE A 597 29.24 18.13 -21.84
C PHE A 597 28.01 18.36 -22.73
N VAL A 598 26.80 18.01 -22.25
CA VAL A 598 25.53 18.30 -22.94
C VAL A 598 25.20 19.80 -22.90
N LEU A 599 25.53 20.50 -21.80
CA LEU A 599 25.38 21.96 -21.69
C LEU A 599 26.39 22.71 -22.56
N ALA A 600 27.65 22.25 -22.65
CA ALA A 600 28.65 22.85 -23.54
C ALA A 600 28.31 22.68 -25.03
N LYS A 601 27.68 21.56 -25.43
CA LYS A 601 27.18 21.34 -26.79
C LYS A 601 25.97 22.18 -27.16
N SER A 602 25.14 22.63 -26.19
CA SER A 602 24.02 23.54 -26.49
C SER A 602 24.48 24.98 -26.69
N TRP A 603 25.64 25.36 -26.14
CA TRP A 603 26.25 26.69 -26.30
C TRP A 603 27.02 26.85 -27.61
N SER A 604 27.45 25.76 -28.27
CA SER A 604 28.11 25.82 -29.58
C SER A 604 27.16 25.96 -30.77
N ASN A 605 25.84 25.92 -30.56
CA ASN A 605 24.82 26.04 -31.62
C ASN A 605 24.08 27.39 -31.64
N LEU A 606 24.43 28.34 -30.77
CA LEU A 606 23.94 29.71 -30.85
C LEU A 606 25.07 30.60 -31.38
N GLY A 607 24.91 30.97 -32.65
CA GLY A 607 25.90 31.71 -33.42
C GLY A 607 26.37 33.01 -32.76
N LEU A 608 27.68 33.21 -32.85
CA LEU A 608 28.36 34.48 -32.66
C LEU A 608 27.75 35.55 -33.57
N ALA A 609 27.03 36.50 -32.99
CA ALA A 609 26.77 37.79 -33.61
C ALA A 609 26.80 38.89 -32.56
N SER A 610 27.86 39.69 -32.61
CA SER A 610 28.06 40.97 -31.94
C SER A 610 28.00 40.98 -30.41
N LEU A 611 29.12 41.35 -29.79
CA LEU A 611 29.20 42.51 -28.91
C LEU A 611 30.65 42.70 -28.46
N SER A 612 31.27 43.74 -29.03
CA SER A 612 32.44 44.38 -28.46
C SER A 612 32.07 44.98 -27.11
N LYS A 613 32.71 44.53 -26.03
CA LYS A 613 33.20 45.32 -24.88
C LYS A 613 33.49 44.39 -23.70
N TYR A 614 34.58 44.74 -23.01
CA TYR A 614 35.11 44.19 -21.75
C TYR A 614 36.27 43.20 -21.90
N ASP A 615 37.46 43.78 -22.07
CA ASP A 615 38.77 43.25 -21.69
C ASP A 615 38.85 43.04 -20.16
N ILE A 616 38.29 41.96 -19.65
CA ILE A 616 38.66 41.36 -18.36
C ILE A 616 38.47 39.86 -18.55
N LEU A 617 39.43 39.02 -18.12
CA LEU A 617 39.44 37.54 -18.09
C LEU A 617 40.46 36.81 -19.00
N ALA A 618 41.51 37.47 -19.51
CA ALA A 618 42.66 36.74 -20.10
C ALA A 618 43.65 36.17 -19.04
N GLY A 619 43.51 36.56 -17.76
CA GLY A 619 44.42 36.16 -16.67
C GLY A 619 44.07 34.84 -15.95
N GLU A 620 42.83 34.37 -16.04
CA GLU A 620 42.39 33.18 -15.29
C GLU A 620 42.45 31.86 -16.09
N TYR A 621 42.50 31.92 -17.43
CA TYR A 621 42.58 30.72 -18.27
C TYR A 621 43.94 30.01 -18.18
N ASN A 622 45.03 30.75 -18.02
CA ASN A 622 46.38 30.18 -17.89
C ASN A 622 46.62 29.48 -16.54
N ASN A 623 45.88 29.84 -15.49
CA ASN A 623 45.99 29.19 -14.18
C ASN A 623 45.21 27.88 -14.12
N ILE A 624 44.05 27.80 -14.79
CA ILE A 624 43.24 26.58 -14.84
C ILE A 624 43.91 25.49 -15.69
N SER A 625 44.55 25.86 -16.82
CA SER A 625 45.32 24.92 -17.64
C SER A 625 46.53 24.34 -16.88
N ARG A 626 47.28 25.17 -16.13
CA ARG A 626 48.42 24.72 -15.32
C ARG A 626 48.00 23.89 -14.11
N PHE A 627 46.86 24.20 -13.50
CA PHE A 627 46.29 23.41 -12.41
C PHE A 627 45.83 22.02 -12.88
N MET A 628 45.16 21.95 -14.04
CA MET A 628 44.70 20.67 -14.63
C MET A 628 45.85 19.80 -15.14
N THR A 629 46.91 20.40 -15.70
CA THR A 629 48.11 19.66 -16.14
C THR A 629 48.91 19.12 -14.95
N GLY A 630 48.95 19.87 -13.84
CA GLY A 630 49.56 19.40 -12.58
C GLY A 630 48.80 18.22 -11.97
N LEU A 631 47.47 18.29 -11.94
CA LEU A 631 46.62 17.23 -11.37
C LEU A 631 46.72 15.90 -12.14
N LEU A 632 46.90 15.96 -13.47
CA LEU A 632 46.99 14.78 -14.33
C LEU A 632 48.40 14.14 -14.37
N SER A 633 49.44 14.87 -13.99
CA SER A 633 50.82 14.35 -13.96
C SER A 633 51.17 13.49 -12.73
N GLY A 634 50.35 13.56 -11.67
CA GLY A 634 50.54 12.81 -10.41
C GLY A 634 49.91 11.41 -10.38
N LEU A 635 49.05 11.07 -11.34
CA LEU A 635 48.34 9.78 -11.41
C LEU A 635 49.04 8.85 -12.40
N ARG A 636 50.13 8.18 -11.99
CA ARG A 636 50.72 7.09 -12.77
C ARG A 636 49.95 5.78 -12.52
N TRP A 637 49.04 5.43 -13.41
CA TRP A 637 48.46 4.08 -13.55
C TRP A 637 48.78 3.54 -14.97
N PRO A 638 49.02 2.22 -15.12
CA PRO A 638 49.45 1.64 -16.39
C PRO A 638 48.25 1.51 -17.36
N GLY A 639 48.17 2.38 -18.37
CA GLY A 639 47.16 2.27 -19.44
C GLY A 639 46.92 3.50 -20.31
N THR A 640 47.60 4.63 -20.08
CA THR A 640 47.26 5.95 -20.66
C THR A 640 47.88 6.29 -22.02
N ASN A 641 48.54 5.36 -22.71
CA ASN A 641 49.15 5.67 -24.02
C ASN A 641 48.15 5.93 -25.17
N ARG A 642 46.84 5.83 -24.94
CA ARG A 642 45.82 6.15 -25.96
C ARG A 642 45.07 7.46 -25.76
N LEU A 643 45.15 8.11 -24.58
CA LEU A 643 44.46 9.38 -24.35
C LEU A 643 45.34 10.62 -24.57
N LEU A 644 46.66 10.52 -24.38
CA LEU A 644 47.57 11.64 -24.60
C LEU A 644 47.75 12.01 -26.08
N ALA A 645 47.44 11.10 -27.02
CA ALA A 645 47.57 11.36 -28.45
C ALA A 645 46.42 12.22 -29.02
N TYR A 646 45.30 12.37 -28.30
CA TYR A 646 44.12 13.11 -28.79
C TYR A 646 44.06 14.58 -28.33
N LEU A 647 44.96 14.99 -27.43
CA LEU A 647 45.01 16.35 -26.86
C LEU A 647 46.08 17.26 -27.48
N GLN A 648 46.79 16.80 -28.51
CA GLN A 648 47.77 17.62 -29.26
C GLN A 648 47.29 18.09 -30.64
N PHE A 649 45.99 17.99 -30.94
CA PHE A 649 45.44 18.37 -32.26
C PHE A 649 44.23 19.34 -32.23
N PHE A 650 43.98 20.02 -31.11
CA PHE A 650 43.04 21.15 -31.04
C PHE A 650 43.63 22.33 -30.28
#